data_AF-A0A2P6NTS8-F1
#
_entry.id   AF-A0A2P6NTS8-F1
#
_cell.length_a   1.000
_cell.length_b   1.000
_cell.length_c   1.000
_cell.angle_alpha   90.00
_cell.angle_beta   90.00
_cell.angle_gamma   90.00
#
_symmetry.space_group_name_H-M   'P 1'
#
loop_
_entity.id
_entity.type
_entity.pdbx_description
1 polymer ?
#
loop_
_entity_poly.entity_id
_entity_poly.type
_entity_poly.pdbx_seq_one_letter_code
_entity_poly.pdbx_strand_id
1 'polypeptide(L)'
;MPKYEIRGVSVDFPYPAYDCQLVYMDQVIRSLQEKRHALLESPTGTGKTLCLLCASLSWRAAEEKAFASRQRAESQSSTPSSSDIGQSHLSDVPRIVYASRTHSQLQQVIKELKRTSYRPTMAILGARSQLCIHPEVSRETGDRQNKACRQLIGNSACDYYNQVESAKEDPQITRGINDIEDLLEKGRYHEACPYYLSRELSTSAQLVFMPYNYLLDRNTRRTLQLDLTNSVLLFDEAHNLETACTEASSFEISTVDLNNAVREIKKRNIELERKEQHPDAASELDMNEKLVQVMQMLIDAIMALNLTRMTDEESEGSEKSYQKSHVTDGSGVFRLLEECNITHTTSDIVINTAEKIHQSANESRRNEDDLVSNNRQQKSSLSVFTEFLRIAFPPPELTDSGEEKSQQETKSMESFRSSYKMHVGPFRDEVYEKGKMYGKSVKEERMLSLWCMTGHVAMHSLVDKNKIRNIILTSGTLSPLDSWTYELQLEFPIRLENSHVIKPSQIWVGTLPVGPNSKCLNSAFKNRNNPEYRTELGNTIVNCTNIIPDGLLVFFPSYDILTTCIESWKKVDANNVSIWERITQRKQAVIEPKTSYQFNAAMTDFYHKLNDKSYKGAIFFAVCRGKVSEGLDFSDKNGRAVIITGLPYPSVVDAKEVRLKRQHLDESRSQLVQGHIGRAAITGDEWYSQQASRAVNQSCGRIIRHIGDYGAVILADERFAHGNNSNQLSAWLRPYLKRYSKFGEFVMSLAKFFNSAGSLKVDSEATEKKPVILLAPSIQPKLLQNAYQTKAHNVEKEEKKEKKEKEEKEEKKEKRPVERIESLKEREEKRGGKEKAEREKQERQRQEKSKEEKIEKKKEEMKEGAKSFLETLKRCLTSPQYKKFQECTAKFRDSLQQEVSVTTSSDIAQQIHQLLSPLEEGERMMRQYIAFVPAKFRYICDKVFFPPPEVEEEETQDIPTEDISISREERREEERREEERREEGRREEMRREEERREEERREEEKREEERGKERGKEDEMDEFEANLREHRNRGNPKPFQPPRRILRVEESKEEEKEGREERERRERERKETEKKEREKERKRKEREERKQIEIMTRSEELKASRETSTPPKTEKKETNVMEYDLITGRAHKATKKPKLSGSLGSSTEISPPRPLKGSTVVEEEKEEIVNTSRGKCAVCMEGKESMLVAKCGHVCCEPCWETLLANRLECPVCRNMVRRKQLRPLYL
;
A
#
# COMPACT_ATOMS: atom_id res chain seq x y z
N MET A 1 13.35 33.07 12.28
CA MET A 1 13.13 31.61 12.33
C MET A 1 13.35 31.15 13.77
N PRO A 2 12.38 30.47 14.41
CA PRO A 2 12.59 29.87 15.72
C PRO A 2 13.80 28.93 15.75
N LYS A 3 14.48 28.87 16.89
CA LYS A 3 15.62 27.98 17.12
C LYS A 3 15.28 26.96 18.19
N TYR A 4 15.63 25.70 17.96
CA TYR A 4 15.41 24.62 18.90
C TYR A 4 16.74 23.93 19.18
N GLU A 5 17.09 23.77 20.45
CA GLU A 5 18.24 22.97 20.87
C GLU A 5 17.82 21.53 21.02
N ILE A 6 18.28 20.67 20.12
CA ILE A 6 17.93 19.24 20.10
C ILE A 6 19.22 18.44 20.13
N ARG A 7 19.45 17.68 21.21
CA ARG A 7 20.67 16.88 21.43
C ARG A 7 21.97 17.67 21.22
N GLY A 8 22.00 18.93 21.68
CA GLY A 8 23.16 19.82 21.53
C GLY A 8 23.37 20.37 20.12
N VAL A 9 22.39 20.21 19.23
CA VAL A 9 22.38 20.81 17.89
C VAL A 9 21.31 21.90 17.84
N SER A 10 21.74 23.14 17.57
CA SER A 10 20.86 24.27 17.30
C SER A 10 20.21 24.11 15.92
N VAL A 11 18.92 23.80 15.89
CA VAL A 11 18.11 23.69 14.67
C VAL A 11 17.33 24.97 14.43
N ASP A 12 17.67 25.69 13.36
CA ASP A 12 16.83 26.78 12.84
C ASP A 12 15.65 26.16 12.05
N PHE A 13 14.42 26.41 12.49
CA PHE A 13 13.22 25.92 11.80
C PHE A 13 12.40 27.10 11.27
N PRO A 14 11.83 27.04 10.05
CA PRO A 14 11.18 28.21 9.46
C PRO A 14 9.86 28.62 10.15
N TYR A 15 9.26 27.74 10.96
CA TYR A 15 7.99 27.96 11.64
C TYR A 15 8.07 27.57 13.13
N PRO A 16 7.05 27.87 13.95
CA PRO A 16 6.87 27.19 15.23
C PRO A 16 6.71 25.68 14.98
N ALA A 17 7.54 24.87 15.65
CA ALA A 17 7.55 23.43 15.46
C ALA A 17 6.46 22.79 16.33
N TYR A 18 5.77 21.78 15.79
CA TYR A 18 4.84 20.94 16.56
C TYR A 18 5.61 19.92 17.40
N ASP A 19 4.99 19.40 18.47
CA ASP A 19 5.63 18.38 19.32
C ASP A 19 6.06 17.15 18.53
N CYS A 20 5.21 16.69 17.61
CA CYS A 20 5.53 15.56 16.73
C CYS A 20 6.71 15.87 15.79
N GLN A 21 6.94 17.14 15.41
CA GLN A 21 8.09 17.56 14.62
C GLN A 21 9.37 17.58 15.46
N LEU A 22 9.30 18.02 16.71
CA LEU A 22 10.43 18.00 17.64
C LEU A 22 10.88 16.55 17.91
N VAL A 23 9.94 15.64 18.17
CA VAL A 23 10.24 14.20 18.33
C VAL A 23 10.86 13.61 17.06
N TYR A 24 10.36 13.98 15.88
CA TYR A 24 10.92 13.52 14.62
C TYR A 24 12.36 14.03 14.42
N MET A 25 12.61 15.32 14.65
CA MET A 25 13.96 15.90 14.56
C MET A 25 14.93 15.30 15.58
N ASP A 26 14.47 14.98 16.80
CA ASP A 26 15.27 14.27 17.80
C ASP A 26 15.76 12.91 17.28
N GLN A 27 14.88 12.10 16.70
CA GLN A 27 15.26 10.78 16.18
C GLN A 27 16.19 10.88 14.97
N VAL A 28 16.01 11.87 14.09
CA VAL A 28 16.94 12.13 12.99
C VAL A 28 18.32 12.47 13.53
N ILE A 29 18.43 13.44 14.46
CA ILE A 29 19.72 13.85 15.03
C ILE A 29 20.37 12.69 15.79
N ARG A 30 19.59 11.92 16.55
CA ARG A 30 20.06 10.71 17.24
C ARG A 30 20.70 9.73 16.25
N SER A 31 20.04 9.45 15.13
CA SER A 31 20.55 8.55 14.09
C SER A 31 21.89 9.00 13.52
N LEU A 32 22.02 10.31 13.28
CA LEU A 32 23.22 10.92 12.72
C LEU A 32 24.41 10.92 13.70
N GLN A 33 24.13 11.20 14.98
CA GLN A 33 25.12 11.21 16.06
C GLN A 33 25.58 9.78 16.43
N GLU A 34 24.65 8.84 16.58
CA GLU A 34 24.96 7.44 16.92
C GLU A 34 25.51 6.64 15.71
N LYS A 35 25.49 7.19 14.50
CA LYS A 35 25.84 6.51 13.24
C LYS A 35 25.04 5.20 13.06
N ARG A 36 23.75 5.24 13.36
CA ARG A 36 22.86 4.07 13.30
C ARG A 36 21.73 4.30 12.33
N HIS A 37 21.30 3.26 11.61
CA HIS A 37 20.17 3.38 10.69
C HIS A 37 18.87 3.67 11.43
N ALA A 38 17.96 4.38 10.77
CA ALA A 38 16.68 4.77 11.35
C ALA A 38 15.51 4.48 10.40
N LEU A 39 14.38 4.10 10.99
CA LEU A 39 13.11 3.87 10.29
C LEU A 39 12.03 4.75 10.92
N LEU A 40 11.66 5.82 10.20
CA LEU A 40 10.84 6.91 10.74
C LEU A 40 9.53 7.02 9.95
N GLU A 41 8.44 6.49 10.49
CA GLU A 41 7.09 6.78 10.00
C GLU A 41 6.60 8.10 10.59
N SER A 42 6.09 8.97 9.73
CA SER A 42 5.34 10.13 10.18
C SER A 42 4.21 10.45 9.19
N PRO A 43 2.98 10.74 9.65
CA PRO A 43 1.84 10.97 8.75
C PRO A 43 2.06 12.09 7.73
N THR A 44 1.26 12.11 6.66
CA THR A 44 1.24 13.24 5.71
C THR A 44 0.78 14.52 6.41
N GLY A 45 1.24 15.68 5.94
CA GLY A 45 0.84 16.97 6.52
C GLY A 45 1.52 17.37 7.85
N THR A 46 2.37 16.54 8.45
CA THR A 46 3.13 16.89 9.67
C THR A 46 4.46 17.62 9.40
N GLY A 47 4.82 17.88 8.14
CA GLY A 47 6.06 18.58 7.79
C GLY A 47 7.33 17.71 7.80
N LYS A 48 7.20 16.39 7.57
CA LYS A 48 8.32 15.42 7.48
C LYS A 48 9.55 15.92 6.74
N THR A 49 9.39 16.29 5.47
CA THR A 49 10.47 16.73 4.58
C THR A 49 11.25 17.89 5.19
N LEU A 50 10.55 18.86 5.77
CA LEU A 50 11.16 20.01 6.39
C LEU A 50 11.92 19.65 7.66
N CYS A 51 11.35 18.78 8.51
CA CYS A 51 12.01 18.27 9.71
C CYS A 51 13.30 17.52 9.35
N LEU A 52 13.22 16.64 8.34
CA LEU A 52 14.34 15.85 7.85
C LEU A 52 15.48 16.74 7.32
N LEU A 53 15.16 17.74 6.50
CA LEU A 53 16.13 18.70 5.98
C LEU A 53 16.77 19.54 7.09
N CYS A 54 15.97 20.18 7.95
CA CYS A 54 16.48 21.09 8.97
C CYS A 54 17.35 20.36 9.99
N ALA A 55 16.92 19.19 10.48
CA ALA A 55 17.69 18.38 11.42
C ALA A 55 19.02 17.92 10.81
N SER A 56 18.98 17.38 9.58
CA SER A 56 20.19 16.84 8.92
C SER A 56 21.20 17.93 8.59
N LEU A 57 20.73 19.09 8.07
CA LEU A 57 21.60 20.20 7.72
C LEU A 57 22.19 20.90 8.95
N SER A 58 21.42 21.04 10.03
CA SER A 58 21.92 21.60 11.30
C SER A 58 23.00 20.72 11.89
N TRP A 59 22.76 19.41 11.94
CA TRP A 59 23.75 18.46 12.44
C TRP A 59 25.02 18.48 11.60
N ARG A 60 24.91 18.46 10.26
CA ARG A 60 26.09 18.49 9.39
C ARG A 60 26.89 19.79 9.57
N ALA A 61 26.22 20.93 9.71
CA ALA A 61 26.88 22.21 9.99
C ALA A 61 27.59 22.21 11.37
N ALA A 62 27.02 21.53 12.37
CA ALA A 62 27.67 21.33 13.67
C ALA A 62 28.90 20.44 13.56
N GLU A 63 28.83 19.33 12.81
CA GLU A 63 29.98 18.45 12.53
C GLU A 63 31.10 19.19 11.80
N GLU A 64 30.77 20.03 10.83
CA GLU A 64 31.74 20.85 10.09
C GLU A 64 32.48 21.81 11.03
N LYS A 65 31.77 22.46 11.94
CA LYS A 65 32.37 23.34 12.98
C LYS A 65 33.24 22.55 13.96
N ALA A 66 32.77 21.39 14.41
CA ALA A 66 33.52 20.52 15.32
C ALA A 66 34.80 19.99 14.65
N PHE A 67 34.72 19.60 13.38
CA PHE A 67 35.87 19.18 12.58
C PHE A 67 36.89 20.31 12.39
N ALA A 68 36.45 21.50 11.99
CA ALA A 68 37.33 22.67 11.86
C ALA A 68 38.02 23.04 13.19
N SER A 69 37.34 22.85 14.32
CA SER A 69 37.91 23.08 15.65
C SER A 69 38.98 22.04 16.02
N ARG A 70 38.76 20.76 15.69
CA ARG A 70 39.74 19.69 15.89
C ARG A 70 41.00 19.90 15.05
N GLN A 71 40.86 20.24 13.77
CA GLN A 71 42.03 20.54 12.91
C GLN A 71 42.88 21.69 13.47
N ARG A 72 42.23 22.76 13.97
CA ARG A 72 42.94 23.90 14.58
C ARG A 72 43.71 23.49 15.84
N ALA A 73 43.15 22.59 16.65
CA ALA A 73 43.82 22.07 17.84
C ALA A 73 45.02 21.16 17.49
N GLU A 74 44.87 20.30 16.49
CA GLU A 74 45.94 19.39 16.03
C GLU A 74 47.10 20.16 15.39
N SER A 75 46.80 21.19 14.58
CA SER A 75 47.80 22.05 13.92
C SER A 75 48.65 22.88 14.89
N GLN A 76 48.19 23.06 16.15
CA GLN A 76 48.95 23.73 17.21
C GLN A 76 49.85 22.77 18.00
N SER A 77 49.74 21.45 17.76
CA SER A 77 50.45 20.41 18.51
C SER A 77 51.57 19.70 17.73
N SER A 78 51.71 19.94 16.42
CA SER A 78 52.70 19.29 15.56
C SER A 78 53.70 20.28 14.95
N THR A 79 55.00 19.95 15.06
CA THR A 79 56.09 20.64 14.34
C THR A 79 55.98 20.40 12.83
N PRO A 80 56.31 21.40 11.99
CA PRO A 80 56.07 21.32 10.55
C PRO A 80 57.07 20.36 9.88
N SER A 81 56.62 19.17 9.52
CA SER A 81 57.26 18.34 8.49
C SER A 81 56.44 18.37 7.20
N SER A 82 57.16 18.42 6.09
CA SER A 82 56.78 18.92 4.77
C SER A 82 55.76 18.12 3.97
N SER A 83 54.93 18.88 3.26
CA SER A 83 54.43 18.66 1.88
C SER A 83 53.68 17.37 1.56
N ASP A 84 52.37 17.37 1.83
CA ASP A 84 51.33 16.86 0.92
C ASP A 84 49.95 17.42 1.37
N ILE A 85 49.78 18.74 1.23
CA ILE A 85 48.56 19.44 1.68
C ILE A 85 47.90 20.02 0.44
N GLY A 86 46.82 19.41 -0.02
CA GLY A 86 46.10 19.96 -1.17
C GLY A 86 44.68 19.47 -1.38
N GLN A 87 44.39 18.16 -1.28
CA GLN A 87 43.10 17.65 -1.80
C GLN A 87 42.41 16.55 -0.97
N SER A 88 42.99 16.09 0.15
CA SER A 88 42.43 15.00 0.96
C SER A 88 41.56 15.42 2.16
N HIS A 89 41.40 16.72 2.44
CA HIS A 89 40.87 17.21 3.73
C HIS A 89 39.33 17.42 3.84
N LEU A 90 38.55 17.20 2.78
CA LEU A 90 37.07 17.31 2.78
C LEU A 90 36.36 15.99 3.11
N SER A 91 37.08 14.86 3.17
CA SER A 91 36.51 13.50 3.28
C SER A 91 35.93 13.15 4.66
N ASP A 92 36.28 13.90 5.71
CA ASP A 92 35.90 13.56 7.08
C ASP A 92 34.53 14.12 7.51
N VAL A 93 34.07 15.23 6.92
CA VAL A 93 32.72 15.76 7.19
C VAL A 93 31.70 15.01 6.32
N PRO A 94 30.68 14.36 6.91
CA PRO A 94 29.73 13.55 6.14
C PRO A 94 28.96 14.36 5.08
N ARG A 95 28.86 13.79 3.87
CA ARG A 95 27.96 14.26 2.81
C ARG A 95 26.54 13.77 3.07
N ILE A 96 25.53 14.56 2.72
CA ILE A 96 24.13 14.13 2.75
C ILE A 96 23.67 13.82 1.33
N VAL A 97 23.11 12.63 1.12
CA VAL A 97 22.43 12.25 -0.12
C VAL A 97 20.94 12.11 0.16
N TYR A 98 20.13 12.95 -0.49
CA TYR A 98 18.68 12.92 -0.38
C TYR A 98 18.09 12.20 -1.60
N ALA A 99 17.47 11.05 -1.34
CA ALA A 99 16.85 10.21 -2.34
C ALA A 99 15.32 10.19 -2.21
N SER A 100 14.64 10.28 -3.34
CA SER A 100 13.17 10.14 -3.43
C SER A 100 12.81 9.26 -4.63
N ARG A 101 11.54 8.86 -4.77
CA ARG A 101 11.07 8.02 -5.89
C ARG A 101 11.16 8.71 -7.25
N THR A 102 10.87 10.01 -7.31
CA THR A 102 10.79 10.76 -8.59
C THR A 102 11.42 12.14 -8.50
N HIS A 103 11.76 12.70 -9.67
CA HIS A 103 12.25 14.07 -9.78
C HIS A 103 11.23 15.13 -9.38
N SER A 104 9.93 14.91 -9.60
CA SER A 104 8.90 15.86 -9.18
C SER A 104 8.81 15.97 -7.66
N GLN A 105 9.03 14.88 -6.92
CA GLN A 105 9.17 14.93 -5.47
C GLN A 105 10.42 15.69 -5.04
N LEU A 106 11.57 15.46 -5.70
CA LEU A 106 12.80 16.20 -5.41
C LEU A 106 12.62 17.71 -5.64
N GLN A 107 11.89 18.12 -6.68
CA GLN A 107 11.54 19.53 -6.90
C GLN A 107 10.73 20.11 -5.73
N GLN A 108 9.79 19.35 -5.17
CA GLN A 108 9.05 19.76 -3.97
C GLN A 108 9.97 19.92 -2.76
N VAL A 109 10.91 18.98 -2.55
CA VAL A 109 11.91 19.05 -1.46
C VAL A 109 12.80 20.28 -1.62
N ILE A 110 13.28 20.59 -2.83
CA ILE A 110 14.11 21.77 -3.11
C ILE A 110 13.32 23.07 -2.85
N LYS A 111 12.04 23.11 -3.20
CA LYS A 111 11.16 24.24 -2.85
C LYS A 111 11.03 24.45 -1.34
N GLU A 112 10.94 23.36 -0.56
CA GLU A 112 10.98 23.47 0.90
C GLU A 112 12.35 23.93 1.41
N LEU A 113 13.46 23.45 0.83
CA LEU A 113 14.81 23.92 1.17
C LEU A 113 14.96 25.43 0.94
N LYS A 114 14.43 25.96 -0.17
CA LYS A 114 14.41 27.40 -0.49
C LYS A 114 13.72 28.24 0.60
N ARG A 115 12.78 27.67 1.36
CA ARG A 115 12.07 28.34 2.48
C ARG A 115 12.84 28.37 3.79
N THR A 116 13.94 27.62 3.91
CA THR A 116 14.77 27.58 5.13
C THR A 116 15.87 28.65 5.11
N SER A 117 16.56 28.84 6.24
CA SER A 117 17.79 29.66 6.33
C SER A 117 19.04 28.93 5.81
N TYR A 118 18.98 27.61 5.60
CA TYR A 118 20.13 26.82 5.19
C TYR A 118 20.49 27.06 3.72
N ARG A 119 21.78 27.21 3.45
CA ARG A 119 22.34 27.39 2.09
C ARG A 119 23.52 26.41 1.86
N PRO A 120 23.26 25.09 1.88
CA PRO A 120 24.32 24.13 1.57
C PRO A 120 24.72 24.24 0.10
N THR A 121 25.97 23.93 -0.23
CA THR A 121 26.30 23.65 -1.64
C THR A 121 25.58 22.37 -2.05
N MET A 122 24.87 22.41 -3.17
CA MET A 122 24.01 21.30 -3.56
C MET A 122 24.14 20.95 -5.04
N ALA A 123 23.79 19.71 -5.35
CA ALA A 123 23.64 19.23 -6.72
C ALA A 123 22.37 18.40 -6.84
N ILE A 124 21.73 18.45 -8.02
CA ILE A 124 20.62 17.56 -8.38
C ILE A 124 21.02 16.76 -9.61
N LEU A 125 21.12 15.44 -9.48
CA LEU A 125 21.46 14.56 -10.59
C LEU A 125 20.20 14.13 -11.33
N GLY A 126 20.18 14.31 -12.65
CA GLY A 126 19.07 13.89 -13.52
C GLY A 126 19.52 13.33 -14.86
N ALA A 127 18.55 12.83 -15.63
CA ALA A 127 18.82 12.23 -16.93
C ALA A 127 19.10 13.29 -18.00
N ARG A 128 19.77 12.89 -19.10
CA ARG A 128 19.97 13.76 -20.28
C ARG A 128 18.65 14.25 -20.86
N SER A 129 17.58 13.46 -20.78
CA SER A 129 16.25 13.83 -21.25
C SER A 129 15.65 15.02 -20.50
N GLN A 130 16.15 15.30 -19.29
CA GLN A 130 15.71 16.41 -18.45
C GLN A 130 16.67 17.59 -18.49
N LEU A 131 17.97 17.34 -18.63
CA LEU A 131 19.02 18.37 -18.47
C LEU A 131 19.73 18.79 -19.77
N CYS A 132 19.47 18.13 -20.91
CA CYS A 132 20.13 18.48 -22.17
C CYS A 132 19.47 19.69 -22.85
N ILE A 133 20.28 20.71 -23.16
CA ILE A 133 19.87 21.92 -23.88
C ILE A 133 20.36 21.97 -25.33
N HIS A 134 21.18 21.01 -25.77
CA HIS A 134 21.71 20.99 -27.14
C HIS A 134 20.58 20.71 -28.15
N PRO A 135 20.35 21.57 -29.17
CA PRO A 135 19.16 21.55 -30.02
C PRO A 135 18.85 20.22 -30.73
N GLU A 136 19.89 19.49 -31.15
CA GLU A 136 19.76 18.20 -31.83
C GLU A 136 19.61 17.03 -30.85
N VAL A 137 20.50 16.94 -29.87
CA VAL A 137 20.49 15.88 -28.85
C VAL A 137 19.23 15.91 -27.98
N SER A 138 18.69 17.09 -27.67
CA SER A 138 17.49 17.22 -26.83
C SER A 138 16.21 16.69 -27.50
N ARG A 139 16.21 16.51 -28.82
CA ARG A 139 15.09 15.94 -29.60
C ARG A 139 15.11 14.42 -29.63
N GLU A 140 16.27 13.82 -29.39
CA GLU A 140 16.41 12.38 -29.27
C GLU A 140 15.94 11.89 -27.90
N THR A 141 15.58 10.60 -27.81
CA THR A 141 15.11 9.99 -26.57
C THR A 141 15.84 8.68 -26.25
N GLY A 142 16.05 8.41 -24.96
CA GLY A 142 16.64 7.16 -24.49
C GLY A 142 18.09 6.97 -24.94
N ASP A 143 18.43 5.76 -25.42
CA ASP A 143 19.81 5.44 -25.80
C ASP A 143 20.33 6.25 -26.99
N ARG A 144 19.46 6.68 -27.90
CA ARG A 144 19.85 7.54 -29.04
C ARG A 144 20.39 8.87 -28.55
N GLN A 145 19.71 9.47 -27.57
CA GLN A 145 20.15 10.70 -26.94
C GLN A 145 21.51 10.54 -26.25
N ASN A 146 21.69 9.44 -25.50
CA ASN A 146 22.95 9.14 -24.83
C ASN A 146 24.10 9.00 -25.83
N LYS A 147 23.87 8.31 -26.96
CA LYS A 147 24.88 8.10 -28.01
C LYS A 147 25.22 9.40 -28.73
N ALA A 148 24.23 10.14 -29.21
CA ALA A 148 24.44 11.43 -29.88
C ALA A 148 25.23 12.40 -28.99
N CYS A 149 24.89 12.46 -27.69
CA CYS A 149 25.63 13.25 -26.70
C CYS A 149 27.10 12.83 -26.60
N ARG A 150 27.38 11.53 -26.43
CA ARG A 150 28.75 11.02 -26.30
C ARG A 150 29.57 11.21 -27.58
N GLN A 151 28.94 11.10 -28.75
CA GLN A 151 29.60 11.32 -30.03
C GLN A 151 30.05 12.77 -30.19
N LEU A 152 29.15 13.73 -29.90
CA LEU A 152 29.50 15.15 -29.96
C LEU A 152 30.60 15.50 -28.96
N ILE A 153 30.57 14.95 -27.75
CA ILE A 153 31.62 15.18 -26.74
C ILE A 153 32.94 14.55 -27.14
N GLY A 154 32.92 13.30 -27.66
CA GLY A 154 34.13 12.62 -28.13
C GLY A 154 34.83 13.38 -29.27
N ASN A 155 34.04 14.06 -30.10
CA ASN A 155 34.55 14.91 -31.19
C ASN A 155 34.79 16.37 -30.77
N SER A 156 34.65 16.69 -29.47
CA SER A 156 34.72 18.06 -28.93
C SER A 156 33.77 19.07 -29.60
N ALA A 157 32.71 18.60 -30.25
CA ALA A 157 31.77 19.37 -31.06
C ALA A 157 30.55 19.90 -30.27
N CYS A 158 30.48 19.65 -28.95
CA CYS A 158 29.41 20.15 -28.10
C CYS A 158 29.86 21.42 -27.38
N ASP A 159 29.51 22.59 -27.91
CA ASP A 159 29.88 23.89 -27.33
C ASP A 159 29.47 24.01 -25.86
N TYR A 160 28.27 23.51 -25.53
CA TYR A 160 27.77 23.52 -24.16
C TYR A 160 28.64 22.71 -23.19
N TYR A 161 29.16 21.56 -23.62
CA TYR A 161 30.01 20.73 -22.76
C TYR A 161 31.36 21.42 -22.49
N ASN A 162 31.91 22.05 -23.53
CA ASN A 162 33.21 22.71 -23.46
C ASN A 162 33.21 23.90 -22.47
N GLN A 163 32.04 24.49 -22.19
CA GLN A 163 31.87 25.60 -21.23
C GLN A 163 31.55 25.15 -19.78
N VAL A 164 31.52 23.86 -19.48
CA VAL A 164 31.17 23.39 -18.12
C VAL A 164 32.23 23.78 -17.09
N GLU A 165 33.50 23.72 -17.45
CA GLU A 165 34.62 24.04 -16.56
C GLU A 165 34.64 25.51 -16.12
N SER A 166 34.22 26.44 -16.98
CA SER A 166 34.10 27.85 -16.63
C SER A 166 32.86 28.11 -15.79
N ALA A 167 31.74 27.48 -16.12
CA ALA A 167 30.47 27.68 -15.42
C ALA A 167 30.45 27.09 -14.00
N LYS A 168 31.22 26.02 -13.72
CA LYS A 168 31.23 25.39 -12.39
C LYS A 168 31.85 26.26 -11.29
N GLU A 169 32.60 27.30 -11.65
CA GLU A 169 33.19 28.24 -10.68
C GLU A 169 32.26 29.42 -10.34
N ASP A 170 31.16 29.60 -11.09
CA ASP A 170 30.26 30.74 -10.89
C ASP A 170 29.58 30.67 -9.50
N PRO A 171 29.71 31.71 -8.66
CA PRO A 171 29.04 31.78 -7.36
C PRO A 171 27.51 31.66 -7.42
N GLN A 172 26.87 32.15 -8.49
CA GLN A 172 25.42 32.05 -8.69
C GLN A 172 24.98 30.60 -8.93
N ILE A 173 25.85 29.76 -9.51
CA ILE A 173 25.61 28.34 -9.70
C ILE A 173 25.96 27.59 -8.40
N THR A 174 27.17 27.77 -7.88
CA THR A 174 27.71 26.99 -6.74
C THR A 174 27.05 27.27 -5.40
N ARG A 175 26.62 28.53 -5.14
CA ARG A 175 25.95 28.94 -3.89
C ARG A 175 24.43 29.03 -4.03
N GLY A 176 23.90 28.81 -5.23
CA GLY A 176 22.46 28.81 -5.50
C GLY A 176 21.80 27.50 -5.09
N ILE A 177 20.56 27.58 -4.57
CA ILE A 177 19.67 26.41 -4.45
C ILE A 177 18.99 26.24 -5.80
N ASN A 178 19.50 25.33 -6.63
CA ASN A 178 19.06 25.13 -8.00
C ASN A 178 18.28 23.83 -8.15
N ASP A 179 17.04 23.90 -8.62
CA ASP A 179 16.34 22.72 -9.18
C ASP A 179 16.73 22.48 -10.65
N ILE A 180 16.09 21.50 -11.30
CA ILE A 180 16.39 21.14 -12.70
C ILE A 180 16.10 22.32 -13.62
N GLU A 181 14.98 22.99 -13.41
CA GLU A 181 14.53 24.14 -14.19
C GLU A 181 15.48 25.32 -14.03
N ASP A 182 15.91 25.62 -12.81
CA ASP A 182 16.93 26.64 -12.54
C ASP A 182 18.26 26.32 -13.24
N LEU A 183 18.68 25.05 -13.23
CA LEU A 183 19.91 24.61 -13.91
C LEU A 183 19.80 24.71 -15.45
N LEU A 184 18.62 24.43 -16.01
CA LEU A 184 18.36 24.60 -17.44
C LEU A 184 18.43 26.08 -17.84
N GLU A 185 17.85 26.97 -17.03
CA GLU A 185 17.89 28.42 -17.27
C GLU A 185 19.32 28.95 -17.19
N LYS A 186 20.05 28.59 -16.12
CA LYS A 186 21.46 28.98 -15.94
C LYS A 186 22.36 28.41 -17.03
N GLY A 187 22.18 27.15 -17.42
CA GLY A 187 22.97 26.57 -18.50
C GLY A 187 22.72 27.24 -19.86
N ARG A 188 21.51 27.75 -20.13
CA ARG A 188 21.27 28.58 -21.32
C ARG A 188 21.96 29.94 -21.24
N TYR A 189 21.94 30.56 -20.06
CA TYR A 189 22.59 31.85 -19.84
C TYR A 189 24.12 31.77 -19.94
N HIS A 190 24.73 30.73 -19.36
CA HIS A 190 26.18 30.51 -19.38
C HIS A 190 26.66 29.72 -20.61
N GLU A 191 25.76 29.35 -21.52
CA GLU A 191 26.04 28.45 -22.65
C GLU A 191 26.76 27.17 -22.20
N ALA A 192 26.43 26.65 -21.01
CA ALA A 192 27.08 25.51 -20.38
C ALA A 192 26.10 24.34 -20.21
N CYS A 193 26.60 23.11 -20.37
CA CYS A 193 25.77 21.90 -20.36
C CYS A 193 25.25 21.58 -18.94
N PRO A 194 23.93 21.69 -18.66
CA PRO A 194 23.39 21.46 -17.32
C PRO A 194 23.60 20.03 -16.82
N TYR A 195 23.56 19.05 -17.75
CA TYR A 195 23.76 17.64 -17.41
C TYR A 195 25.17 17.40 -16.84
N TYR A 196 26.22 17.87 -17.50
CA TYR A 196 27.59 17.68 -17.01
C TYR A 196 27.90 18.62 -15.85
N LEU A 197 27.40 19.85 -15.87
CA LEU A 197 27.50 20.78 -14.75
C LEU A 197 26.95 20.18 -13.45
N SER A 198 25.77 19.54 -13.49
CA SER A 198 25.19 18.88 -12.31
C SER A 198 26.07 17.76 -11.74
N ARG A 199 26.81 17.04 -12.61
CA ARG A 199 27.73 15.97 -12.22
C ARG A 199 28.98 16.54 -11.57
N GLU A 200 29.57 17.58 -12.16
CA GLU A 200 30.73 18.27 -11.57
C GLU A 200 30.38 18.84 -10.19
N LEU A 201 29.23 19.52 -10.06
CA LEU A 201 28.75 20.04 -8.78
C LEU A 201 28.55 18.94 -7.74
N SER A 202 28.14 17.73 -8.13
CA SER A 202 27.91 16.62 -7.19
C SER A 202 29.18 16.12 -6.50
N THR A 203 30.36 16.33 -7.11
CA THR A 203 31.64 15.89 -6.55
C THR A 203 32.06 16.65 -5.29
N SER A 204 31.63 17.92 -5.17
CA SER A 204 31.97 18.82 -4.05
C SER A 204 30.74 19.29 -3.25
N ALA A 205 29.55 18.84 -3.66
CA ALA A 205 28.31 19.19 -2.98
C ALA A 205 28.22 18.57 -1.58
N GLN A 206 27.67 19.38 -0.68
CA GLN A 206 27.32 19.01 0.68
C GLN A 206 26.02 18.22 0.76
N LEU A 207 25.08 18.54 -0.14
CA LEU A 207 23.77 17.92 -0.28
C LEU A 207 23.52 17.51 -1.73
N VAL A 208 23.34 16.21 -1.99
CA VAL A 208 23.08 15.70 -3.34
C VAL A 208 21.66 15.13 -3.42
N PHE A 209 20.85 15.65 -4.34
CA PHE A 209 19.53 15.13 -4.66
C PHE A 209 19.59 14.18 -5.85
N MET A 210 19.01 12.99 -5.72
CA MET A 210 18.88 12.05 -6.83
C MET A 210 17.71 11.10 -6.61
N PRO A 211 17.13 10.49 -7.66
CA PRO A 211 16.14 9.45 -7.43
C PRO A 211 16.80 8.19 -6.87
N TYR A 212 16.08 7.39 -6.07
CA TYR A 212 16.70 6.23 -5.40
C TYR A 212 17.28 5.19 -6.36
N ASN A 213 16.80 5.10 -7.61
CA ASN A 213 17.33 4.13 -8.57
C ASN A 213 18.78 4.44 -8.95
N TYR A 214 19.24 5.69 -8.79
CA TYR A 214 20.64 6.07 -9.01
C TYR A 214 21.55 5.50 -7.90
N LEU A 215 20.99 5.20 -6.73
CA LEU A 215 21.70 4.54 -5.62
C LEU A 215 21.59 3.02 -5.68
N LEU A 216 20.43 2.48 -6.04
CA LEU A 216 20.19 1.03 -6.00
C LEU A 216 20.83 0.31 -7.18
N ASP A 217 20.69 0.86 -8.39
CA ASP A 217 21.25 0.24 -9.60
C ASP A 217 22.78 0.37 -9.63
N ARG A 218 23.45 -0.78 -9.67
CA ARG A 218 24.92 -0.87 -9.65
C ARG A 218 25.54 -0.21 -10.88
N ASN A 219 24.90 -0.34 -12.05
CA ASN A 219 25.43 0.18 -13.31
C ASN A 219 25.31 1.70 -13.38
N THR A 220 24.21 2.26 -12.89
CA THR A 220 23.99 3.69 -12.76
C THR A 220 25.00 4.29 -11.78
N ARG A 221 25.19 3.70 -10.58
CA ARG A 221 26.22 4.14 -9.63
C ARG A 221 27.62 4.19 -10.25
N ARG A 222 28.01 3.13 -10.97
CA ARG A 222 29.32 3.06 -11.67
C ARG A 222 29.45 4.11 -12.76
N THR A 223 28.41 4.31 -13.56
CA THR A 223 28.39 5.29 -14.65
C THR A 223 28.49 6.72 -14.13
N LEU A 224 27.83 6.99 -13.00
CA LEU A 224 27.85 8.29 -12.36
C LEU A 224 29.10 8.52 -11.50
N GLN A 225 29.87 7.47 -11.20
CA GLN A 225 31.06 7.50 -10.33
C GLN A 225 30.73 8.12 -8.97
N LEU A 226 29.61 7.70 -8.37
CA LEU A 226 29.16 8.23 -7.08
C LEU A 226 30.08 7.77 -5.95
N ASP A 227 30.82 8.70 -5.34
CA ASP A 227 31.48 8.49 -4.06
C ASP A 227 30.45 8.69 -2.93
N LEU A 228 30.15 7.58 -2.24
CA LEU A 228 29.22 7.53 -1.10
C LEU A 228 29.94 7.25 0.22
N THR A 229 31.28 7.30 0.24
CA THR A 229 32.09 7.09 1.44
C THR A 229 31.71 8.10 2.52
N ASN A 230 31.51 7.64 3.77
CA ASN A 230 31.12 8.49 4.91
C ASN A 230 29.86 9.34 4.63
N SER A 231 28.98 8.91 3.71
CA SER A 231 27.76 9.63 3.37
C SER A 231 26.57 9.18 4.22
N VAL A 232 25.66 10.10 4.49
CA VAL A 232 24.34 9.85 5.09
C VAL A 232 23.33 9.72 3.96
N LEU A 233 22.63 8.58 3.88
CA LEU A 233 21.56 8.40 2.88
C LEU A 233 20.19 8.64 3.51
N LEU A 234 19.44 9.57 2.95
CA LEU A 234 18.06 9.88 3.33
C LEU A 234 17.12 9.38 2.23
N PHE A 235 16.36 8.33 2.49
CA PHE A 235 15.30 7.87 1.58
C PHE A 235 13.95 8.40 2.04
N ASP A 236 13.42 9.39 1.32
CA ASP A 236 12.08 9.91 1.51
C ASP A 236 11.07 9.17 0.62
N GLU A 237 9.82 9.10 1.07
CA GLU A 237 8.76 8.30 0.44
C GLU A 237 9.17 6.83 0.20
N ALA A 238 9.92 6.24 1.13
CA ALA A 238 10.56 4.92 1.01
C ALA A 238 9.59 3.72 0.98
N HIS A 239 8.27 3.91 0.85
CA HIS A 239 7.29 2.81 0.87
C HIS A 239 7.39 1.85 -0.32
N ASN A 240 8.06 2.25 -1.40
CA ASN A 240 8.39 1.38 -2.55
C ASN A 240 9.86 0.95 -2.60
N LEU A 241 10.64 1.24 -1.56
CA LEU A 241 12.09 0.98 -1.59
C LEU A 241 12.40 -0.50 -1.76
N GLU A 242 11.65 -1.39 -1.09
CA GLU A 242 11.84 -2.85 -1.22
C GLU A 242 11.67 -3.31 -2.66
N THR A 243 10.59 -2.91 -3.32
CA THR A 243 10.33 -3.26 -4.72
C THR A 243 11.36 -2.64 -5.66
N ALA A 244 11.81 -1.42 -5.38
CA ALA A 244 12.90 -0.81 -6.15
C ALA A 244 14.23 -1.57 -6.01
N CYS A 245 14.51 -2.15 -4.84
CA CYS A 245 15.68 -2.98 -4.61
C CYS A 245 15.60 -4.32 -5.37
N THR A 246 14.44 -4.98 -5.35
CA THR A 246 14.22 -6.25 -6.07
C THR A 246 14.28 -6.04 -7.57
N GLU A 247 13.64 -4.99 -8.10
CA GLU A 247 13.70 -4.62 -9.52
C GLU A 247 15.14 -4.32 -9.97
N ALA A 248 15.89 -3.53 -9.20
CA ALA A 248 17.28 -3.19 -9.52
C ALA A 248 18.25 -4.38 -9.48
N SER A 249 17.87 -5.47 -8.79
CA SER A 249 18.67 -6.68 -8.67
C SER A 249 18.16 -7.83 -9.54
N SER A 250 17.03 -7.65 -10.22
CA SER A 250 16.43 -8.62 -11.14
C SER A 250 16.91 -8.39 -12.56
N PHE A 251 16.88 -9.43 -13.38
CA PHE A 251 17.33 -9.34 -14.77
C PHE A 251 16.53 -10.25 -15.69
N GLU A 252 16.29 -9.81 -16.91
CA GLU A 252 15.61 -10.61 -17.93
C GLU A 252 16.35 -10.55 -19.27
N ILE A 253 16.46 -11.69 -19.94
CA ILE A 253 17.07 -11.80 -21.28
C ILE A 253 16.22 -12.69 -22.17
N SER A 254 15.93 -12.22 -23.40
CA SER A 254 15.17 -13.04 -24.36
C SER A 254 16.08 -13.82 -25.29
N THR A 255 15.55 -14.89 -25.88
CA THR A 255 16.26 -15.63 -26.94
C THR A 255 16.52 -14.74 -28.16
N VAL A 256 15.74 -13.68 -28.39
CA VAL A 256 16.01 -12.69 -29.44
C VAL A 256 17.23 -11.84 -29.08
N ASP A 257 17.41 -11.46 -27.81
CA ASP A 257 18.61 -10.75 -27.36
C ASP A 257 19.86 -11.60 -27.56
N LEU A 258 19.84 -12.87 -27.15
CA LEU A 258 20.95 -13.79 -27.38
C LEU A 258 21.26 -13.96 -28.88
N ASN A 259 20.24 -14.14 -29.72
CA ASN A 259 20.40 -14.22 -31.16
C ASN A 259 20.95 -12.92 -31.79
N ASN A 260 20.56 -11.76 -31.25
CA ASN A 260 21.12 -10.47 -31.66
C ASN A 260 22.61 -10.38 -31.29
N ALA A 261 23.00 -10.83 -30.08
CA ALA A 261 24.39 -10.87 -29.63
C ALA A 261 25.25 -11.77 -30.53
N VAL A 262 24.76 -12.97 -30.88
CA VAL A 262 25.41 -13.87 -31.83
C VAL A 262 25.60 -13.20 -33.20
N ARG A 263 24.60 -12.48 -33.69
CA ARG A 263 24.70 -11.73 -34.96
C ARG A 263 25.72 -10.59 -34.89
N GLU A 264 25.83 -9.91 -33.76
CA GLU A 264 26.84 -8.88 -33.53
C GLU A 264 28.26 -9.47 -33.60
N ILE A 265 28.51 -10.63 -32.97
CA ILE A 265 29.82 -11.31 -33.01
C ILE A 265 30.14 -11.79 -34.44
N LYS A 266 29.19 -12.45 -35.11
CA LYS A 266 29.40 -12.95 -36.49
C LYS A 266 29.74 -11.82 -37.46
N LYS A 267 29.08 -10.66 -37.33
CA LYS A 267 29.41 -9.49 -38.13
C LYS A 267 30.86 -9.03 -37.89
N ARG A 268 31.31 -9.03 -36.63
CA ARG A 268 32.68 -8.67 -36.28
C ARG A 268 33.71 -9.66 -36.83
N ASN A 269 33.41 -10.96 -36.83
CA ASN A 269 34.28 -11.97 -37.43
C ASN A 269 34.52 -11.70 -38.92
N ILE A 270 33.46 -11.37 -39.68
CA ILE A 270 33.58 -10.98 -41.10
C ILE A 270 34.48 -9.74 -41.27
N GLU A 271 34.41 -8.77 -40.35
CA GLU A 271 35.28 -7.59 -40.38
C GLU A 271 36.74 -7.92 -40.02
N LEU A 272 36.99 -8.86 -39.11
CA LEU A 272 38.32 -9.36 -38.78
C LEU A 272 38.95 -10.11 -39.96
N GLU A 273 38.19 -10.98 -40.61
CA GLU A 273 38.62 -11.75 -41.79
C GLU A 273 39.02 -10.84 -42.95
N ARG A 274 38.33 -9.70 -43.12
CA ARG A 274 38.65 -8.71 -44.16
C ARG A 274 39.91 -7.89 -43.87
N LYS A 275 40.31 -7.77 -42.60
CA LYS A 275 41.54 -7.07 -42.20
C LYS A 275 42.70 -8.07 -42.23
N GLU A 276 43.05 -8.53 -43.43
CA GLU A 276 44.25 -9.33 -43.66
C GLU A 276 45.49 -8.52 -43.28
N GLN A 277 46.08 -8.80 -42.09
CA GLN A 277 47.47 -8.49 -41.64
C GLN A 277 47.61 -8.31 -40.10
N HIS A 278 46.80 -8.95 -39.26
CA HIS A 278 47.05 -9.02 -37.82
C HIS A 278 47.50 -10.42 -37.37
N PRO A 279 48.69 -10.58 -36.74
CA PRO A 279 49.19 -11.88 -36.28
C PRO A 279 48.31 -12.53 -35.20
N ASP A 280 47.47 -11.75 -34.50
CA ASP A 280 46.57 -12.24 -33.45
C ASP A 280 45.13 -12.54 -33.95
N ALA A 281 44.82 -12.25 -35.22
CA ALA A 281 43.45 -12.34 -35.74
C ALA A 281 42.88 -13.77 -35.71
N ALA A 282 43.71 -14.78 -35.93
CA ALA A 282 43.29 -16.18 -35.89
C ALA A 282 42.87 -16.62 -34.47
N SER A 283 43.59 -16.16 -33.44
CA SER A 283 43.24 -16.47 -32.04
C SER A 283 42.00 -15.70 -31.59
N GLU A 284 41.79 -14.48 -32.06
CA GLU A 284 40.59 -13.69 -31.77
C GLU A 284 39.35 -14.32 -32.43
N LEU A 285 39.46 -14.78 -33.68
CA LEU A 285 38.39 -15.49 -34.38
C LEU A 285 37.99 -16.78 -33.65
N ASP A 286 38.96 -17.60 -33.21
CA ASP A 286 38.69 -18.83 -32.44
C ASP A 286 37.95 -18.55 -31.12
N MET A 287 38.37 -17.52 -30.37
CA MET A 287 37.67 -17.12 -29.14
C MET A 287 36.24 -16.62 -29.43
N ASN A 288 36.05 -15.86 -30.50
CA ASN A 288 34.72 -15.36 -30.90
C ASN A 288 33.79 -16.51 -31.33
N GLU A 289 34.31 -17.51 -32.04
CA GLU A 289 33.54 -18.70 -32.42
C GLU A 289 33.13 -19.53 -31.21
N LYS A 290 34.04 -19.72 -30.24
CA LYS A 290 33.72 -20.37 -28.95
C LYS A 290 32.60 -19.61 -28.21
N LEU A 291 32.65 -18.28 -28.19
CA LEU A 291 31.58 -17.47 -27.59
C LEU A 291 30.24 -17.64 -28.31
N VAL A 292 30.24 -17.69 -29.65
CA VAL A 292 29.03 -17.98 -30.43
C VAL A 292 28.48 -19.36 -30.11
N GLN A 293 29.33 -20.38 -29.98
CA GLN A 293 28.92 -21.73 -29.62
C GLN A 293 28.27 -21.75 -28.23
N VAL A 294 28.89 -21.12 -27.23
CA VAL A 294 28.35 -21.00 -25.87
C VAL A 294 26.97 -20.31 -25.86
N MET A 295 26.81 -19.20 -26.59
CA MET A 295 25.52 -18.52 -26.69
C MET A 295 24.46 -19.36 -27.41
N GLN A 296 24.85 -20.12 -28.44
CA GLN A 296 23.93 -21.02 -29.14
C GLN A 296 23.48 -22.17 -28.25
N MET A 297 24.41 -22.78 -27.49
CA MET A 297 24.08 -23.80 -26.48
C MET A 297 23.09 -23.25 -25.45
N LEU A 298 23.29 -22.00 -24.98
CA LEU A 298 22.38 -21.36 -24.04
C LEU A 298 20.99 -21.12 -24.64
N ILE A 299 20.91 -20.68 -25.90
CA ILE A 299 19.63 -20.54 -26.62
C ILE A 299 18.94 -21.91 -26.68
N ASP A 300 19.66 -22.94 -27.10
CA ASP A 300 19.12 -24.29 -27.27
C ASP A 300 18.66 -24.87 -25.92
N ALA A 301 19.41 -24.65 -24.84
CA ALA A 301 19.05 -25.07 -23.49
C ALA A 301 17.79 -24.35 -22.99
N ILE A 302 17.66 -23.03 -23.17
CA ILE A 302 16.45 -22.26 -22.84
C ILE A 302 15.24 -22.78 -23.65
N MET A 303 15.46 -23.15 -24.91
CA MET A 303 14.44 -23.72 -25.80
C MET A 303 14.10 -25.19 -25.47
N ALA A 304 15.04 -25.93 -24.87
CA ALA A 304 14.87 -27.33 -24.48
C ALA A 304 14.21 -27.50 -23.11
N LEU A 305 14.23 -26.48 -22.24
CA LEU A 305 13.54 -26.53 -20.95
C LEU A 305 12.05 -26.82 -21.16
N ASN A 306 11.67 -28.04 -20.80
CA ASN A 306 10.31 -28.55 -20.88
C ASN A 306 9.45 -27.79 -19.87
N LEU A 307 8.38 -27.21 -20.38
CA LEU A 307 7.41 -26.49 -19.56
C LEU A 307 6.49 -27.53 -18.90
N THR A 308 6.87 -27.99 -17.72
CA THR A 308 6.07 -28.92 -16.90
C THR A 308 4.78 -28.24 -16.45
N ARG A 309 3.66 -29.00 -16.43
CA ARG A 309 2.38 -28.51 -15.88
C ARG A 309 2.61 -28.15 -14.42
N MET A 310 2.22 -26.95 -14.02
CA MET A 310 1.81 -26.74 -12.64
C MET A 310 0.47 -27.48 -12.50
N THR A 311 0.43 -28.54 -11.71
CA THR A 311 -0.83 -29.07 -11.21
C THR A 311 -1.29 -28.12 -10.12
N ASP A 312 -2.19 -27.21 -10.46
CA ASP A 312 -3.08 -26.64 -9.45
C ASP A 312 -3.99 -27.77 -8.97
N GLU A 313 -4.08 -27.94 -7.66
CA GLU A 313 -5.25 -28.55 -7.04
C GLU A 313 -6.48 -27.76 -7.54
N GLU A 314 -7.28 -28.45 -8.34
CA GLU A 314 -8.71 -28.29 -8.61
C GLU A 314 -9.30 -26.86 -8.65
N SER A 315 -9.49 -26.38 -9.89
CA SER A 315 -10.67 -25.59 -10.26
C SER A 315 -10.96 -25.77 -11.74
N GLU A 316 -11.72 -26.81 -12.10
CA GLU A 316 -12.34 -26.92 -13.42
C GLU A 316 -13.55 -25.98 -13.50
N GLY A 317 -13.37 -24.88 -14.25
CA GLY A 317 -14.45 -23.92 -14.45
C GLY A 317 -14.17 -22.79 -15.44
N SER A 318 -13.25 -22.97 -16.38
CA SER A 318 -13.24 -22.33 -17.71
C SER A 318 -11.94 -22.69 -18.42
N GLU A 319 -12.02 -23.35 -19.59
CA GLU A 319 -10.89 -23.49 -20.50
C GLU A 319 -10.38 -22.09 -20.91
N LYS A 320 -9.29 -21.65 -20.29
CA LYS A 320 -8.40 -20.62 -20.81
C LYS A 320 -6.99 -21.17 -20.79
N SER A 321 -6.42 -21.37 -21.98
CA SER A 321 -5.06 -21.87 -22.15
C SER A 321 -4.05 -20.83 -21.67
N TYR A 322 -3.53 -20.97 -20.45
CA TYR A 322 -2.30 -20.28 -20.07
C TYR A 322 -1.10 -21.07 -20.60
N GLN A 323 -0.26 -20.43 -21.42
CA GLN A 323 0.98 -21.03 -21.92
C GLN A 323 2.01 -21.14 -20.77
N LYS A 324 2.12 -22.37 -20.24
CA LYS A 324 3.35 -23.11 -19.90
C LYS A 324 4.62 -22.27 -19.55
N SER A 325 5.12 -22.35 -18.30
CA SER A 325 6.39 -21.75 -17.84
C SER A 325 7.19 -22.69 -16.91
N HIS A 326 8.53 -22.62 -16.94
CA HIS A 326 9.43 -23.38 -16.06
C HIS A 326 9.96 -22.48 -14.93
N VAL A 327 9.97 -22.95 -13.69
CA VAL A 327 10.48 -22.19 -12.53
C VAL A 327 11.34 -23.07 -11.65
N THR A 328 12.50 -22.55 -11.23
CA THR A 328 13.37 -23.18 -10.24
C THR A 328 13.85 -22.15 -9.21
N ASP A 329 14.53 -22.62 -8.17
CA ASP A 329 15.34 -21.76 -7.32
C ASP A 329 16.52 -21.12 -8.09
N GLY A 330 17.26 -20.23 -7.43
CA GLY A 330 18.45 -19.59 -7.97
C GLY A 330 19.57 -20.57 -8.32
N SER A 331 19.51 -21.85 -7.92
CA SER A 331 20.50 -22.85 -8.35
C SER A 331 20.30 -23.28 -9.80
N GLY A 332 19.07 -23.17 -10.33
CA GLY A 332 18.75 -23.59 -11.68
C GLY A 332 19.50 -22.82 -12.77
N VAL A 333 19.80 -21.53 -12.54
CA VAL A 333 20.59 -20.77 -13.51
C VAL A 333 22.03 -21.24 -13.57
N PHE A 334 22.63 -21.62 -12.45
CA PHE A 334 23.98 -22.18 -12.45
C PHE A 334 24.01 -23.52 -13.18
N ARG A 335 23.02 -24.39 -12.97
CA ARG A 335 22.90 -25.66 -13.72
C ARG A 335 22.75 -25.43 -15.22
N LEU A 336 21.89 -24.49 -15.61
CA LEU A 336 21.69 -24.11 -17.02
C LEU A 336 22.98 -23.56 -17.66
N LEU A 337 23.71 -22.73 -16.92
CA LEU A 337 24.95 -22.11 -17.39
C LEU A 337 26.11 -23.12 -17.43
N GLU A 338 26.19 -24.03 -16.47
CA GLU A 338 27.17 -25.14 -16.44
C GLU A 338 26.99 -26.08 -17.64
N GLU A 339 25.76 -26.41 -18.04
CA GLU A 339 25.46 -27.16 -19.26
C GLU A 339 25.99 -26.45 -20.53
N CYS A 340 26.16 -25.13 -20.46
CA CYS A 340 26.72 -24.29 -21.53
C CYS A 340 28.21 -24.00 -21.36
N ASN A 341 28.92 -24.67 -20.44
CA ASN A 341 30.32 -24.43 -20.05
C ASN A 341 30.59 -23.04 -19.45
N ILE A 342 29.58 -22.38 -18.90
CA ILE A 342 29.70 -21.13 -18.15
C ILE A 342 29.66 -21.44 -16.65
N THR A 343 30.82 -21.39 -16.00
CA THR A 343 31.01 -21.66 -14.58
C THR A 343 31.62 -20.44 -13.89
N HIS A 344 31.79 -20.46 -12.57
CA HIS A 344 32.53 -19.41 -11.86
C HIS A 344 33.95 -19.17 -12.43
N THR A 345 34.62 -20.21 -12.93
CA THR A 345 35.99 -20.08 -13.46
C THR A 345 36.02 -19.62 -14.92
N THR A 346 35.01 -19.94 -15.72
CA THR A 346 34.96 -19.56 -17.14
C THR A 346 34.18 -18.27 -17.40
N SER A 347 33.31 -17.85 -16.47
CA SER A 347 32.45 -16.67 -16.60
C SER A 347 33.23 -15.38 -16.90
N ASP A 348 34.33 -15.13 -16.19
CA ASP A 348 35.17 -13.95 -16.42
C ASP A 348 35.79 -13.95 -17.82
N ILE A 349 36.16 -15.11 -18.35
CA ILE A 349 36.69 -15.24 -19.72
C ILE A 349 35.59 -14.87 -20.72
N VAL A 350 34.38 -15.40 -20.53
CA VAL A 350 33.21 -15.11 -21.38
C VAL A 350 32.84 -13.63 -21.33
N ILE A 351 32.76 -13.04 -20.13
CA ILE A 351 32.46 -11.62 -19.93
C ILE A 351 33.53 -10.75 -20.60
N ASN A 352 34.81 -10.99 -20.31
CA ASN A 352 35.90 -10.18 -20.84
C ASN A 352 36.00 -10.29 -22.37
N THR A 353 35.76 -11.46 -22.94
CA THR A 353 35.75 -11.66 -24.39
C THR A 353 34.60 -10.90 -25.04
N ALA A 354 33.39 -11.02 -24.50
CA ALA A 354 32.22 -10.27 -24.97
C ALA A 354 32.42 -8.75 -24.84
N GLU A 355 33.03 -8.25 -23.76
CA GLU A 355 33.33 -6.83 -23.60
C GLU A 355 34.41 -6.32 -24.56
N LYS A 356 35.47 -7.10 -24.82
CA LYS A 356 36.49 -6.77 -25.84
C LYS A 356 35.88 -6.66 -27.24
N ILE A 357 35.00 -7.60 -27.60
CA ILE A 357 34.26 -7.54 -28.87
C ILE A 357 33.37 -6.29 -28.91
N HIS A 358 32.65 -6.01 -27.82
CA HIS A 358 31.81 -4.81 -27.74
C HIS A 358 32.61 -3.50 -27.87
N GLN A 359 33.77 -3.42 -27.21
CA GLN A 359 34.66 -2.26 -27.26
C GLN A 359 35.28 -2.06 -28.65
N SER A 360 35.86 -3.11 -29.23
CA SER A 360 36.47 -3.06 -30.57
C SER A 360 35.46 -2.76 -31.69
N ALA A 361 34.22 -3.27 -31.57
CA ALA A 361 33.13 -2.95 -32.49
C ALA A 361 32.68 -1.49 -32.39
N ASN A 362 32.80 -0.85 -31.22
CA ASN A 362 32.53 0.57 -31.05
C ASN A 362 33.69 1.44 -31.58
N GLU A 363 34.93 1.00 -31.44
CA GLU A 363 36.13 1.69 -31.95
C GLU A 363 36.22 1.67 -33.47
N SER A 364 35.99 0.52 -34.12
CA SER A 364 36.02 0.40 -35.58
C SER A 364 34.98 1.29 -36.27
N ARG A 365 33.84 1.55 -35.63
CA ARG A 365 32.80 2.46 -36.13
C ARG A 365 33.17 3.94 -36.02
N ARG A 366 34.06 4.32 -35.09
CA ARG A 366 34.53 5.71 -34.98
C ARG A 366 35.43 6.13 -36.13
N ASN A 367 36.05 5.18 -36.83
CA ASN A 367 37.03 5.45 -37.88
C ASN A 367 36.44 5.45 -39.30
N GLU A 368 35.19 5.01 -39.51
CA GLU A 368 34.58 4.91 -40.85
C GLU A 368 33.45 5.93 -41.14
N ASP A 369 32.96 6.67 -40.13
CA ASP A 369 31.84 7.60 -40.29
C ASP A 369 32.30 9.04 -40.64
N ASP A 370 32.80 9.22 -41.86
CA ASP A 370 32.89 10.56 -42.51
C ASP A 370 31.79 10.78 -43.58
N LEU A 371 30.97 9.76 -43.90
CA LEU A 371 29.94 9.88 -44.94
C LEU A 371 28.67 9.08 -44.61
N VAL A 372 27.66 9.79 -44.09
CA VAL A 372 26.21 9.54 -44.29
C VAL A 372 25.70 8.13 -43.96
N SER A 373 25.33 7.87 -42.69
CA SER A 373 24.13 7.07 -42.41
C SER A 373 23.52 7.33 -41.02
N ASN A 374 22.41 8.07 -41.01
CA ASN A 374 21.48 8.12 -39.89
C ASN A 374 20.75 6.77 -39.80
N ASN A 375 21.16 5.83 -38.93
CA ASN A 375 20.23 4.79 -38.50
C ASN A 375 20.53 4.09 -37.16
N ARG A 376 19.47 4.01 -36.35
CA ARG A 376 19.22 3.25 -35.12
C ARG A 376 20.31 2.26 -34.69
N GLN A 377 21.12 2.63 -33.70
CA GLN A 377 21.81 1.64 -32.86
C GLN A 377 21.05 1.42 -31.55
N GLN A 378 20.44 0.25 -31.41
CA GLN A 378 19.86 -0.30 -30.18
C GLN A 378 20.98 -0.53 -29.11
N LYS A 379 20.64 -0.77 -27.83
CA LYS A 379 21.59 -1.34 -26.85
C LYS A 379 22.20 -2.60 -27.49
N SER A 380 23.52 -2.74 -27.43
CA SER A 380 24.19 -3.96 -27.93
C SER A 380 23.71 -5.13 -27.12
N SER A 381 23.17 -6.15 -27.77
CA SER A 381 22.67 -7.32 -27.07
C SER A 381 23.81 -8.09 -26.40
N LEU A 382 25.05 -7.91 -26.88
CA LEU A 382 26.24 -8.42 -26.22
C LEU A 382 26.46 -7.78 -24.84
N SER A 383 26.18 -6.48 -24.69
CA SER A 383 26.24 -5.79 -23.39
C SER A 383 25.13 -6.23 -22.44
N VAL A 384 23.94 -6.60 -22.97
CA VAL A 384 22.85 -7.17 -22.16
C VAL A 384 23.26 -8.54 -21.63
N PHE A 385 23.90 -9.35 -22.46
CA PHE A 385 24.43 -10.65 -22.05
C PHE A 385 25.54 -10.55 -20.99
N THR A 386 26.46 -9.59 -21.10
CA THR A 386 27.50 -9.41 -20.07
C THR A 386 26.92 -8.89 -18.75
N GLU A 387 25.88 -8.08 -18.79
CA GLU A 387 25.15 -7.62 -17.59
C GLU A 387 24.44 -8.78 -16.88
N PHE A 388 23.77 -9.66 -17.63
CA PHE A 388 23.19 -10.91 -17.13
C PHE A 388 24.23 -11.76 -16.38
N LEU A 389 25.38 -12.02 -17.01
CA LEU A 389 26.42 -12.85 -16.41
C LEU A 389 27.04 -12.21 -15.17
N ARG A 390 27.14 -10.87 -15.10
CA ARG A 390 27.64 -10.15 -13.91
C ARG A 390 26.69 -10.16 -12.72
N ILE A 391 25.40 -10.41 -12.98
CA ILE A 391 24.41 -10.62 -11.93
C ILE A 391 24.48 -12.06 -11.43
N ALA A 392 24.53 -13.04 -12.35
CA ALA A 392 24.67 -14.45 -11.98
C ALA A 392 26.02 -14.76 -11.29
N PHE A 393 27.11 -14.15 -11.78
CA PHE A 393 28.48 -14.30 -11.27
C PHE A 393 29.02 -12.92 -10.86
N PRO A 394 28.66 -12.43 -9.66
CA PRO A 394 29.23 -11.20 -9.15
C PRO A 394 30.75 -11.37 -8.94
N PRO A 395 31.57 -10.37 -9.30
CA PRO A 395 33.01 -10.47 -9.12
C PRO A 395 33.38 -10.63 -7.64
N PRO A 396 34.41 -11.44 -7.32
CA PRO A 396 34.82 -11.70 -5.94
C PRO A 396 35.23 -10.41 -5.22
N GLU A 397 34.91 -10.35 -3.93
CA GLU A 397 35.25 -9.22 -3.08
C GLU A 397 36.78 -9.14 -2.92
N LEU A 398 37.36 -7.96 -3.07
CA LEU A 398 38.78 -7.70 -2.81
C LEU A 398 39.00 -7.75 -1.29
N THR A 399 39.16 -8.96 -0.75
CA THR A 399 39.71 -9.20 0.59
C THR A 399 41.18 -9.59 0.47
N ASP A 400 42.03 -9.01 1.32
CA ASP A 400 43.50 -9.10 1.29
C ASP A 400 44.06 -10.47 1.77
N SER A 401 43.24 -11.52 1.81
CA SER A 401 43.56 -12.83 2.39
C SER A 401 43.11 -13.98 1.47
N GLY A 402 44.06 -14.76 0.96
CA GLY A 402 43.81 -15.84 -0.02
C GLY A 402 43.04 -17.06 0.50
N GLU A 403 42.96 -17.26 1.82
CA GLU A 403 42.31 -18.43 2.44
C GLU A 403 40.82 -18.21 2.77
N GLU A 404 40.35 -16.95 2.82
CA GLU A 404 38.94 -16.62 3.09
C GLU A 404 38.05 -16.65 1.83
N LYS A 405 38.64 -16.64 0.63
CA LYS A 405 37.92 -16.59 -0.66
C LYS A 405 36.98 -17.78 -0.89
N SER A 406 37.39 -19.00 -0.55
CA SER A 406 36.58 -20.21 -0.80
C SER A 406 35.35 -20.32 0.11
N GLN A 407 35.45 -19.85 1.36
CA GLN A 407 34.31 -19.80 2.29
C GLN A 407 33.37 -18.61 1.99
N GLN A 408 33.91 -17.51 1.48
CA GLN A 408 33.14 -16.34 1.08
C GLN A 408 32.39 -16.57 -0.25
N GLU A 409 33.01 -17.28 -1.19
CA GLU A 409 32.38 -17.72 -2.44
C GLU A 409 31.21 -18.68 -2.20
N THR A 410 31.35 -19.66 -1.31
CA THR A 410 30.26 -20.58 -0.96
C THR A 410 29.11 -19.88 -0.25
N LYS A 411 29.40 -18.99 0.70
CA LYS A 411 28.38 -18.19 1.41
C LYS A 411 27.66 -17.21 0.48
N SER A 412 28.38 -16.58 -0.45
CA SER A 412 27.80 -15.68 -1.48
C SER A 412 26.88 -16.46 -2.44
N MET A 413 27.29 -17.65 -2.85
CA MET A 413 26.50 -18.52 -3.72
C MET A 413 25.26 -19.11 -3.02
N GLU A 414 25.34 -19.45 -1.73
CA GLU A 414 24.18 -19.84 -0.92
C GLU A 414 23.20 -18.67 -0.71
N SER A 415 23.72 -17.47 -0.49
CA SER A 415 22.91 -16.24 -0.44
C SER A 415 22.22 -15.97 -1.77
N PHE A 416 22.91 -16.16 -2.90
CA PHE A 416 22.31 -16.02 -4.23
C PHE A 416 21.22 -17.08 -4.47
N ARG A 417 21.49 -18.34 -4.14
CA ARG A 417 20.52 -19.45 -4.28
C ARG A 417 19.22 -19.21 -3.53
N SER A 418 19.32 -18.69 -2.30
CA SER A 418 18.16 -18.40 -1.47
C SER A 418 17.42 -17.15 -1.94
N SER A 419 18.11 -16.15 -2.49
CA SER A 419 17.55 -14.83 -2.83
C SER A 419 16.89 -14.74 -4.22
N TYR A 420 17.20 -15.65 -5.14
CA TYR A 420 16.74 -15.59 -6.52
C TYR A 420 15.83 -16.76 -6.89
N LYS A 421 14.91 -16.53 -7.84
CA LYS A 421 14.20 -17.58 -8.57
C LYS A 421 14.47 -17.42 -10.06
N MET A 422 14.73 -18.54 -10.73
CA MET A 422 14.85 -18.57 -12.19
C MET A 422 13.50 -18.92 -12.80
N HIS A 423 13.08 -18.15 -13.78
CA HIS A 423 11.87 -18.38 -14.56
C HIS A 423 12.20 -18.41 -16.05
N VAL A 424 11.58 -19.34 -16.78
CA VAL A 424 11.61 -19.38 -18.25
C VAL A 424 10.17 -19.46 -18.76
N GLY A 425 9.79 -18.53 -19.64
CA GLY A 425 8.44 -18.49 -20.22
C GLY A 425 8.36 -17.76 -21.54
N PRO A 426 7.17 -17.65 -22.14
CA PRO A 426 6.97 -16.93 -23.40
C PRO A 426 7.27 -15.43 -23.25
N PHE A 427 7.78 -14.81 -24.32
CA PHE A 427 8.03 -13.37 -24.35
C PHE A 427 6.70 -12.58 -24.42
N ARG A 428 6.37 -11.89 -23.32
CA ARG A 428 5.23 -10.95 -23.12
C ARG A 428 3.82 -11.57 -23.17
N ASP A 429 3.20 -11.69 -22.00
CA ASP A 429 1.78 -12.05 -21.80
C ASP A 429 0.79 -10.85 -21.99
N GLU A 430 1.23 -9.67 -22.44
CA GLU A 430 0.38 -8.47 -22.48
C GLU A 430 0.23 -7.81 -23.87
N VAL A 431 -0.64 -8.35 -24.73
CA VAL A 431 -1.58 -7.56 -25.59
C VAL A 431 -2.76 -8.46 -25.99
N TYR A 432 -3.78 -8.57 -25.14
CA TYR A 432 -5.12 -8.94 -25.59
C TYR A 432 -5.91 -7.67 -25.92
N GLU A 433 -5.60 -7.03 -27.06
CA GLU A 433 -6.53 -6.10 -27.69
C GLU A 433 -7.31 -6.81 -28.80
N LYS A 434 -8.57 -7.10 -28.48
CA LYS A 434 -9.68 -7.27 -29.44
C LYS A 434 -9.48 -8.31 -30.55
N GLY A 435 -9.46 -9.59 -30.17
CA GLY A 435 -10.21 -10.63 -30.91
C GLY A 435 -10.03 -10.71 -32.43
N LYS A 436 -8.83 -10.45 -32.98
CA LYS A 436 -8.50 -10.73 -34.38
C LYS A 436 -7.14 -11.39 -34.48
N MET A 437 -7.15 -12.71 -34.72
CA MET A 437 -5.98 -13.45 -35.16
C MET A 437 -5.57 -12.95 -36.54
N TYR A 438 -4.45 -12.22 -36.63
CA TYR A 438 -3.69 -12.17 -37.86
C TYR A 438 -2.62 -13.27 -37.77
N GLY A 439 -2.85 -14.36 -38.48
CA GLY A 439 -1.89 -15.44 -38.63
C GLY A 439 -0.61 -14.94 -39.31
N LYS A 440 0.43 -14.73 -38.51
CA LYS A 440 1.81 -14.98 -38.89
C LYS A 440 2.38 -15.91 -37.83
N SER A 441 3.02 -17.00 -38.27
CA SER A 441 3.79 -17.91 -37.41
C SER A 441 4.70 -17.09 -36.51
N VAL A 442 4.33 -16.95 -35.23
CA VAL A 442 5.16 -16.31 -34.22
C VAL A 442 6.24 -17.32 -33.89
N LYS A 443 7.50 -17.03 -34.26
CA LYS A 443 8.64 -17.81 -33.76
C LYS A 443 8.54 -17.86 -32.24
N GLU A 444 8.68 -19.05 -31.65
CA GLU A 444 8.63 -19.27 -30.20
C GLU A 444 9.77 -18.49 -29.50
N GLU A 445 9.54 -17.23 -29.19
CA GLU A 445 10.44 -16.42 -28.38
C GLU A 445 10.25 -16.76 -26.90
N ARG A 446 11.36 -16.98 -26.20
CA ARG A 446 11.38 -17.29 -24.76
C ARG A 446 12.18 -16.23 -24.02
N MET A 447 11.78 -16.00 -22.77
CA MET A 447 12.43 -15.10 -21.84
C MET A 447 12.97 -15.91 -20.67
N LEU A 448 14.24 -15.72 -20.35
CA LEU A 448 14.89 -16.18 -19.14
C LEU A 448 14.92 -15.01 -18.15
N SER A 449 14.27 -15.19 -17.01
CA SER A 449 14.15 -14.18 -15.96
C SER A 449 14.83 -14.67 -14.68
N LEU A 450 15.72 -13.84 -14.14
CA LEU A 450 16.31 -13.97 -12.82
C LEU A 450 15.67 -12.92 -11.90
N TRP A 451 14.69 -13.34 -11.12
CA TRP A 451 13.99 -12.44 -10.23
C TRP A 451 14.56 -12.52 -8.82
N CYS A 452 15.01 -11.36 -8.31
CA CYS A 452 15.44 -11.20 -6.95
C CYS A 452 14.22 -11.08 -6.03
N MET A 453 14.10 -11.98 -5.07
CA MET A 453 12.93 -12.07 -4.18
C MET A 453 13.10 -11.26 -2.90
N THR A 454 14.18 -10.48 -2.76
CA THR A 454 14.51 -9.77 -1.52
C THR A 454 15.30 -8.50 -1.77
N GLY A 455 15.01 -7.44 -1.02
CA GLY A 455 15.67 -6.14 -1.20
C GLY A 455 17.10 -6.09 -0.65
N HIS A 456 17.51 -7.06 0.18
CA HIS A 456 18.81 -7.00 0.85
C HIS A 456 20.00 -7.06 -0.12
N VAL A 457 19.85 -7.74 -1.28
CA VAL A 457 20.94 -7.84 -2.28
C VAL A 457 21.39 -6.45 -2.75
N ALA A 458 20.44 -5.58 -3.10
CA ALA A 458 20.74 -4.20 -3.47
C ALA A 458 21.29 -3.39 -2.28
N MET A 459 20.69 -3.55 -1.10
CA MET A 459 21.02 -2.76 0.08
C MET A 459 22.40 -3.10 0.67
N HIS A 460 22.77 -4.37 0.77
CA HIS A 460 24.11 -4.80 1.21
C HIS A 460 25.16 -4.40 0.18
N SER A 461 24.88 -4.58 -1.12
CA SER A 461 25.74 -4.07 -2.20
C SER A 461 25.89 -2.54 -2.19
N LEU A 462 24.96 -1.82 -1.56
CA LEU A 462 25.04 -0.38 -1.32
C LEU A 462 25.84 -0.06 -0.06
N VAL A 463 25.58 -0.73 1.07
CA VAL A 463 26.22 -0.46 2.36
C VAL A 463 27.67 -0.94 2.41
N ASP A 464 27.91 -2.20 2.08
CA ASP A 464 29.20 -2.87 2.34
C ASP A 464 30.30 -2.33 1.42
N LYS A 465 29.96 -2.03 0.16
CA LYS A 465 30.92 -1.57 -0.85
C LYS A 465 31.27 -0.10 -0.73
N ASN A 466 30.42 0.70 -0.10
CA ASN A 466 30.52 2.16 -0.16
C ASN A 466 30.79 2.81 1.20
N LYS A 467 31.02 2.04 2.27
CA LYS A 467 31.33 2.56 3.62
C LYS A 467 30.37 3.70 4.04
N ILE A 468 29.07 3.44 3.85
CA ILE A 468 28.00 4.39 4.17
C ILE A 468 27.96 4.62 5.68
N ARG A 469 27.76 5.87 6.10
CA ARG A 469 27.72 6.23 7.52
C ARG A 469 26.48 5.70 8.22
N ASN A 470 25.31 6.04 7.69
CA ASN A 470 24.00 5.56 8.15
C ASN A 470 22.93 5.84 7.08
N ILE A 471 21.78 5.20 7.26
CA ILE A 471 20.63 5.26 6.34
C ILE A 471 19.40 5.63 7.15
N ILE A 472 18.67 6.65 6.72
CA ILE A 472 17.39 7.05 7.31
C ILE A 472 16.30 6.78 6.28
N LEU A 473 15.39 5.88 6.61
CA LEU A 473 14.19 5.60 5.82
C LEU A 473 13.02 6.35 6.42
N THR A 474 12.33 7.14 5.61
CA THR A 474 11.10 7.82 6.04
C THR A 474 10.00 7.75 5.00
N SER A 475 8.76 7.65 5.48
CA SER A 475 7.55 7.72 4.67
C SER A 475 6.32 7.88 5.57
N GLY A 476 5.19 8.29 4.99
CA GLY A 476 3.91 8.36 5.70
C GLY A 476 3.17 7.03 5.88
N THR A 477 3.68 5.94 5.31
CA THR A 477 2.96 4.66 5.24
C THR A 477 3.88 3.46 5.45
N LEU A 478 4.88 3.57 6.34
CA LEU A 478 5.84 2.49 6.59
C LEU A 478 5.28 1.38 7.49
N SER A 479 4.32 1.68 8.39
CA SER A 479 3.74 0.68 9.29
C SER A 479 3.13 -0.52 8.53
N PRO A 480 3.33 -1.76 9.04
CA PRO A 480 4.13 -2.10 10.22
C PRO A 480 5.65 -2.04 9.96
N LEU A 481 6.42 -1.51 10.92
CA LEU A 481 7.86 -1.26 10.76
C LEU A 481 8.74 -2.53 10.73
N ASP A 482 8.29 -3.62 11.39
CA ASP A 482 9.11 -4.84 11.53
C ASP A 482 9.38 -5.55 10.21
N SER A 483 8.44 -5.52 9.26
CA SER A 483 8.63 -6.18 7.96
C SER A 483 9.80 -5.60 7.16
N TRP A 484 10.07 -4.30 7.29
CA TRP A 484 11.20 -3.64 6.64
C TRP A 484 12.56 -4.17 7.09
N THR A 485 12.71 -4.45 8.39
CA THR A 485 13.97 -4.98 8.94
C THR A 485 14.24 -6.38 8.39
N TYR A 486 13.19 -7.19 8.24
CA TYR A 486 13.29 -8.53 7.66
C TYR A 486 13.57 -8.49 6.16
N GLU A 487 12.81 -7.71 5.38
CA GLU A 487 12.91 -7.67 3.92
C GLU A 487 14.23 -7.07 3.41
N LEU A 488 14.73 -6.03 4.08
CA LEU A 488 16.00 -5.38 3.72
C LEU A 488 17.22 -6.03 4.38
N GLN A 489 17.02 -6.90 5.38
CA GLN A 489 18.06 -7.49 6.23
C GLN A 489 19.09 -6.48 6.73
N LEU A 490 18.60 -5.30 7.12
CA LEU A 490 19.39 -4.23 7.75
C LEU A 490 18.81 -3.92 9.13
N GLU A 491 19.68 -3.61 10.09
CA GLU A 491 19.24 -3.27 11.44
C GLU A 491 18.86 -1.79 11.55
N PHE A 492 17.62 -1.53 11.95
CA PHE A 492 17.10 -0.19 12.24
C PHE A 492 16.82 -0.07 13.74
N PRO A 493 17.86 0.19 14.58
CA PRO A 493 17.69 0.30 16.03
C PRO A 493 16.91 1.56 16.44
N ILE A 494 16.90 2.59 15.60
CA ILE A 494 16.13 3.82 15.83
C ILE A 494 14.83 3.72 15.02
N ARG A 495 13.69 3.77 15.72
CA ARG A 495 12.37 3.62 15.11
C ARG A 495 11.41 4.65 15.67
N LEU A 496 10.52 5.14 14.83
CA LEU A 496 9.49 6.09 15.21
C LEU A 496 8.20 5.82 14.43
N GLU A 497 7.09 5.70 15.14
CA GLU A 497 5.73 5.81 14.58
C GLU A 497 5.10 7.10 15.14
N ASN A 498 5.20 8.18 14.38
CA ASN A 498 4.82 9.49 14.87
C ASN A 498 3.29 9.69 14.93
N SER A 499 2.82 10.46 15.91
CA SER A 499 1.42 10.88 15.98
C SER A 499 1.09 11.93 14.91
N HIS A 500 -0.20 12.16 14.66
CA HIS A 500 -0.65 13.20 13.73
C HIS A 500 -0.94 14.51 14.49
N VAL A 501 -0.68 15.65 13.85
CA VAL A 501 -0.97 17.00 14.37
C VAL A 501 -2.47 17.36 14.45
N ILE A 502 -3.38 16.48 14.01
CA ILE A 502 -4.82 16.81 13.96
C ILE A 502 -5.53 16.52 15.27
N LYS A 503 -6.56 17.31 15.56
CA LYS A 503 -7.48 17.07 16.68
C LYS A 503 -8.50 15.98 16.32
N PRO A 504 -9.06 15.28 17.32
CA PRO A 504 -10.12 14.29 17.10
C PRO A 504 -11.36 14.81 16.36
N SER A 505 -11.64 16.11 16.45
CA SER A 505 -12.76 16.75 15.76
C SER A 505 -12.56 16.94 14.25
N GLN A 506 -11.34 16.76 13.74
CA GLN A 506 -10.97 17.06 12.34
C GLN A 506 -10.97 15.83 11.43
N ILE A 507 -11.04 14.63 12.00
CA ILE A 507 -11.00 13.38 11.24
C ILE A 507 -12.16 12.49 11.63
N TRP A 508 -12.80 11.92 10.62
CA TRP A 508 -13.81 10.89 10.79
C TRP A 508 -13.34 9.62 10.09
N VAL A 509 -13.36 8.47 10.77
CA VAL A 509 -12.97 7.18 10.16
C VAL A 509 -14.04 6.14 10.46
N GLY A 510 -14.53 5.46 9.43
CA GLY A 510 -15.61 4.47 9.60
C GLY A 510 -15.52 3.29 8.65
N THR A 511 -15.71 2.08 9.18
CA THR A 511 -15.93 0.87 8.36
C THR A 511 -17.40 0.69 8.05
N LEU A 512 -17.72 0.47 6.79
CA LEU A 512 -19.07 0.28 6.29
C LEU A 512 -19.17 -1.08 5.57
N PRO A 513 -19.60 -2.14 6.28
CA PRO A 513 -19.74 -3.49 5.74
C PRO A 513 -21.01 -3.68 4.90
N VAL A 514 -22.03 -2.84 5.10
CA VAL A 514 -23.35 -2.96 4.44
C VAL A 514 -23.80 -1.63 3.86
N GLY A 515 -24.52 -1.69 2.73
CA GLY A 515 -25.10 -0.50 2.11
C GLY A 515 -26.53 -0.19 2.56
N PRO A 516 -27.22 0.75 1.88
CA PRO A 516 -28.56 1.24 2.22
C PRO A 516 -29.64 0.17 2.36
N ASN A 517 -29.59 -0.89 1.56
CA ASN A 517 -30.53 -2.00 1.55
C ASN A 517 -30.06 -3.17 2.43
N SER A 518 -29.09 -2.93 3.33
CA SER A 518 -28.47 -3.95 4.19
C SER A 518 -27.80 -5.09 3.41
N LYS A 519 -27.43 -4.85 2.15
CA LYS A 519 -26.65 -5.79 1.35
C LYS A 519 -25.16 -5.60 1.64
N CYS A 520 -24.42 -6.69 1.67
CA CYS A 520 -22.99 -6.67 1.98
C CYS A 520 -22.18 -5.95 0.88
N LEU A 521 -21.29 -5.06 1.31
CA LEU A 521 -20.27 -4.44 0.49
C LEU A 521 -19.01 -5.31 0.55
N ASN A 522 -18.77 -6.10 -0.49
CA ASN A 522 -17.58 -6.94 -0.59
C ASN A 522 -17.04 -6.96 -2.01
N SER A 523 -15.83 -6.40 -2.18
CA SER A 523 -15.14 -6.27 -3.46
C SER A 523 -14.25 -7.48 -3.82
N ALA A 524 -14.27 -8.56 -3.04
CA ALA A 524 -13.42 -9.73 -3.25
C ALA A 524 -13.69 -10.36 -4.62
N PHE A 525 -12.68 -11.08 -5.15
CA PHE A 525 -12.76 -11.69 -6.48
C PHE A 525 -14.03 -12.52 -6.72
N LYS A 526 -14.47 -13.28 -5.70
CA LYS A 526 -15.68 -14.10 -5.74
C LYS A 526 -16.98 -13.29 -5.85
N ASN A 527 -17.02 -12.07 -5.29
CA ASN A 527 -18.24 -11.25 -5.20
C ASN A 527 -18.21 -9.98 -6.08
N ARG A 528 -17.07 -9.54 -6.61
CA ARG A 528 -16.95 -8.30 -7.41
C ARG A 528 -17.82 -8.28 -8.68
N ASN A 529 -18.19 -9.46 -9.18
CA ASN A 529 -19.08 -9.62 -10.33
C ASN A 529 -20.56 -9.64 -9.99
N ASN A 530 -20.91 -9.63 -8.71
CA ASN A 530 -22.28 -9.59 -8.24
C ASN A 530 -22.94 -8.24 -8.60
N PRO A 531 -24.04 -8.22 -9.38
CA PRO A 531 -24.73 -6.98 -9.72
C PRO A 531 -25.38 -6.30 -8.51
N GLU A 532 -25.77 -7.05 -7.47
CA GLU A 532 -26.31 -6.48 -6.23
C GLU A 532 -25.25 -5.63 -5.53
N TYR A 533 -24.04 -6.15 -5.38
CA TYR A 533 -22.91 -5.44 -4.79
C TYR A 533 -22.63 -4.11 -5.52
N ARG A 534 -22.57 -4.13 -6.86
CA ARG A 534 -22.30 -2.91 -7.64
C ARG A 534 -23.41 -1.87 -7.46
N THR A 535 -24.66 -2.31 -7.49
CA THR A 535 -25.83 -1.45 -7.29
C THR A 535 -25.80 -0.83 -5.90
N GLU A 536 -25.48 -1.63 -4.90
CA GLU A 536 -25.42 -1.21 -3.50
C GLU A 536 -24.28 -0.22 -3.21
N LEU A 537 -23.09 -0.48 -3.78
CA LEU A 537 -21.97 0.46 -3.71
C LEU A 537 -22.32 1.79 -4.39
N GLY A 538 -22.96 1.74 -5.55
CA GLY A 538 -23.42 2.95 -6.26
C GLY A 538 -24.41 3.77 -5.43
N ASN A 539 -25.40 3.12 -4.82
CA ASN A 539 -26.36 3.77 -3.93
C ASN A 539 -25.70 4.32 -2.65
N THR A 540 -24.69 3.63 -2.12
CA THR A 540 -23.86 4.13 -1.01
C THR A 540 -23.18 5.44 -1.39
N ILE A 541 -22.53 5.49 -2.55
CA ILE A 541 -21.85 6.69 -3.05
C ILE A 541 -22.83 7.84 -3.27
N VAL A 542 -24.02 7.58 -3.82
CA VAL A 542 -25.08 8.60 -3.98
C VAL A 542 -25.49 9.22 -2.63
N ASN A 543 -25.59 8.42 -1.58
CA ASN A 543 -25.90 8.95 -0.25
C ASN A 543 -24.75 9.81 0.30
N CYS A 544 -23.51 9.36 0.12
CA CYS A 544 -22.32 10.12 0.49
C CYS A 544 -22.22 11.46 -0.25
N THR A 545 -22.56 11.53 -1.55
CA THR A 545 -22.50 12.79 -2.32
C THR A 545 -23.48 13.85 -1.83
N ASN A 546 -24.54 13.47 -1.12
CA ASN A 546 -25.49 14.41 -0.51
C ASN A 546 -24.96 15.05 0.79
N ILE A 547 -24.06 14.37 1.49
CA ILE A 547 -23.56 14.76 2.81
C ILE A 547 -22.21 15.47 2.72
N ILE A 548 -21.31 14.92 1.89
CA ILE A 548 -19.91 15.34 1.82
C ILE A 548 -19.82 16.63 0.98
N PRO A 549 -19.28 17.74 1.51
CA PRO A 549 -19.06 18.97 0.73
C PRO A 549 -17.90 18.81 -0.25
N ASP A 550 -17.87 19.68 -1.28
CA ASP A 550 -16.71 19.88 -2.17
C ASP A 550 -16.17 18.57 -2.81
N GLY A 551 -14.87 18.28 -2.68
CA GLY A 551 -14.18 17.16 -3.33
C GLY A 551 -14.40 15.83 -2.61
N LEU A 552 -14.87 14.83 -3.36
CA LEU A 552 -14.96 13.43 -2.92
C LEU A 552 -14.04 12.54 -3.76
N LEU A 553 -13.13 11.82 -3.12
CA LEU A 553 -12.24 10.87 -3.76
C LEU A 553 -12.75 9.44 -3.54
N VAL A 554 -12.88 8.64 -4.60
CA VAL A 554 -13.35 7.25 -4.51
C VAL A 554 -12.30 6.35 -5.14
N PHE A 555 -11.64 5.55 -4.32
CA PHE A 555 -10.58 4.65 -4.74
C PHE A 555 -11.08 3.21 -4.86
N PHE A 556 -10.88 2.64 -6.05
CA PHE A 556 -11.15 1.24 -6.36
C PHE A 556 -9.89 0.37 -6.27
N PRO A 557 -10.02 -0.94 -5.99
CA PRO A 557 -8.90 -1.85 -5.99
C PRO A 557 -8.18 -2.01 -7.34
N SER A 558 -8.90 -1.88 -8.46
CA SER A 558 -8.33 -2.01 -9.81
C SER A 558 -9.14 -1.23 -10.85
N TYR A 559 -8.50 -0.94 -12.00
CA TYR A 559 -9.16 -0.30 -13.14
C TYR A 559 -10.33 -1.13 -13.70
N ASP A 560 -10.26 -2.46 -13.62
CA ASP A 560 -11.33 -3.32 -14.11
C ASP A 560 -12.58 -3.16 -13.25
N ILE A 561 -12.43 -3.20 -11.92
CA ILE A 561 -13.56 -3.01 -11.00
C ILE A 561 -14.15 -1.60 -11.18
N LEU A 562 -13.30 -0.58 -11.28
CA LEU A 562 -13.72 0.80 -11.57
C LEU A 562 -14.58 0.88 -12.85
N THR A 563 -14.05 0.37 -13.97
CA THR A 563 -14.70 0.44 -15.28
C THR A 563 -16.04 -0.29 -15.26
N THR A 564 -16.02 -1.52 -14.73
CA THR A 564 -17.20 -2.38 -14.66
C THR A 564 -18.29 -1.85 -13.71
N CYS A 565 -17.92 -1.19 -12.61
CA CYS A 565 -18.89 -0.50 -11.75
C CYS A 565 -19.52 0.70 -12.45
N ILE A 566 -18.71 1.56 -13.09
CA ILE A 566 -19.19 2.74 -13.81
C ILE A 566 -20.10 2.35 -14.98
N GLU A 567 -19.73 1.33 -15.75
CA GLU A 567 -20.58 0.79 -16.82
C GLU A 567 -21.93 0.30 -16.29
N SER A 568 -21.94 -0.35 -15.11
CA SER A 568 -23.18 -0.77 -14.46
C SER A 568 -24.02 0.42 -14.00
N TRP A 569 -23.39 1.48 -13.48
CA TRP A 569 -24.10 2.66 -12.96
C TRP A 569 -24.64 3.58 -14.04
N LYS A 570 -24.08 3.52 -15.25
CA LYS A 570 -24.59 4.25 -16.42
C LYS A 570 -25.80 3.57 -17.07
N LYS A 571 -26.09 2.30 -16.72
CA LYS A 571 -27.31 1.64 -17.19
C LYS A 571 -28.50 2.31 -16.51
N VAL A 572 -29.54 2.56 -17.31
CA VAL A 572 -30.77 3.19 -16.87
C VAL A 572 -31.59 2.18 -16.06
N ASP A 573 -32.14 2.62 -14.93
CA ASP A 573 -33.00 1.80 -14.08
C ASP A 573 -34.47 1.84 -14.54
N ALA A 574 -35.35 1.13 -13.83
CA ALA A 574 -36.79 1.11 -14.13
C ALA A 574 -37.47 2.49 -14.03
N ASN A 575 -36.84 3.46 -13.35
CA ASN A 575 -37.34 4.82 -13.17
C ASN A 575 -36.77 5.81 -14.20
N ASN A 576 -36.08 5.30 -15.23
CA ASN A 576 -35.46 6.07 -16.30
C ASN A 576 -34.36 7.05 -15.83
N VAL A 577 -33.75 6.80 -14.66
CA VAL A 577 -32.62 7.60 -14.13
C VAL A 577 -31.52 6.68 -13.63
N SER A 578 -30.35 6.75 -14.24
CA SER A 578 -29.21 5.92 -13.87
C SER A 578 -28.60 6.35 -12.51
N ILE A 579 -27.92 5.42 -11.83
CA ILE A 579 -27.15 5.73 -10.61
C ILE A 579 -26.10 6.80 -10.91
N TRP A 580 -25.47 6.72 -12.08
CA TRP A 580 -24.48 7.69 -12.54
C TRP A 580 -25.06 9.12 -12.62
N GLU A 581 -26.27 9.28 -13.18
CA GLU A 581 -26.95 10.58 -13.23
C GLU A 581 -27.27 11.11 -11.83
N ARG A 582 -27.67 10.25 -10.89
CA ARG A 582 -27.91 10.64 -9.49
C ARG A 582 -26.62 11.15 -8.81
N ILE A 583 -25.47 10.57 -9.16
CA ILE A 583 -24.16 11.05 -8.68
C ILE A 583 -23.84 12.41 -9.33
N THR A 584 -23.90 12.50 -10.66
CA THR A 584 -23.49 13.69 -11.42
C THR A 584 -24.40 14.89 -11.24
N GLN A 585 -25.66 14.68 -10.88
CA GLN A 585 -26.60 15.75 -10.51
C GLN A 585 -26.11 16.55 -9.30
N ARG A 586 -25.38 15.92 -8.37
CA ARG A 586 -24.85 16.57 -7.17
C ARG A 586 -23.39 16.97 -7.31
N LYS A 587 -22.56 16.06 -7.83
CA LYS A 587 -21.10 16.25 -7.96
C LYS A 587 -20.62 15.81 -9.33
N GLN A 588 -19.96 16.71 -10.05
CA GLN A 588 -19.42 16.40 -11.37
C GLN A 588 -18.31 15.35 -11.30
N ALA A 589 -18.39 14.33 -12.15
CA ALA A 589 -17.49 13.20 -12.11
C ALA A 589 -16.26 13.35 -13.01
N VAL A 590 -15.12 12.90 -12.51
CA VAL A 590 -13.87 12.69 -13.24
C VAL A 590 -13.39 11.27 -12.99
N ILE A 591 -12.86 10.62 -14.02
CA ILE A 591 -12.37 9.24 -13.96
C ILE A 591 -10.88 9.26 -14.27
N GLU A 592 -10.11 8.54 -13.47
CA GLU A 592 -8.67 8.40 -13.68
C GLU A 592 -8.36 7.71 -15.03
N PRO A 593 -7.56 8.34 -15.90
CA PRO A 593 -7.14 7.71 -17.15
C PRO A 593 -6.01 6.70 -16.91
N LYS A 594 -6.06 5.56 -17.62
CA LYS A 594 -4.97 4.56 -17.60
C LYS A 594 -3.63 5.15 -18.07
N THR A 595 -3.67 6.05 -19.07
CA THR A 595 -2.46 6.59 -19.71
C THR A 595 -1.94 7.86 -19.03
N SER A 596 -0.62 8.04 -19.02
CA SER A 596 0.04 9.17 -18.31
C SER A 596 -0.19 10.52 -18.98
N TYR A 597 -0.32 10.57 -20.30
CA TYR A 597 -0.48 11.83 -21.02
C TYR A 597 -1.84 12.51 -20.77
N GLN A 598 -2.90 11.74 -20.51
CA GLN A 598 -4.23 12.27 -20.23
C GLN A 598 -4.41 12.70 -18.77
N PHE A 599 -3.50 12.29 -17.89
CA PHE A 599 -3.65 12.46 -16.45
C PHE A 599 -3.70 13.93 -16.03
N ASN A 600 -2.80 14.76 -16.55
CA ASN A 600 -2.78 16.19 -16.25
C ASN A 600 -4.06 16.89 -16.71
N ALA A 601 -4.61 16.50 -17.87
CA ALA A 601 -5.87 17.05 -18.36
C ALA A 601 -7.05 16.66 -17.45
N ALA A 602 -7.11 15.41 -16.98
CA ALA A 602 -8.14 14.96 -16.03
C ALA A 602 -8.04 15.70 -14.69
N MET A 603 -6.83 16.00 -14.22
CA MET A 603 -6.63 16.75 -12.97
C MET A 603 -7.09 18.20 -13.09
N THR A 604 -6.75 18.87 -14.20
CA THR A 604 -7.24 20.23 -14.50
C THR A 604 -8.76 20.25 -14.60
N ASP A 605 -9.37 19.25 -15.26
CA ASP A 605 -10.83 19.10 -15.34
C ASP A 605 -11.47 18.93 -13.95
N PHE A 606 -10.85 18.14 -13.06
CA PHE A 606 -11.33 17.99 -11.68
C PHE A 606 -11.33 19.32 -10.91
N TYR A 607 -10.23 20.08 -10.96
CA TYR A 607 -10.18 21.38 -10.29
C TYR A 607 -11.16 22.38 -10.88
N HIS A 608 -11.34 22.39 -12.20
CA HIS A 608 -12.33 23.24 -12.86
C HIS A 608 -13.76 22.89 -12.40
N LYS A 609 -14.12 21.61 -12.42
CA LYS A 609 -15.42 21.10 -11.95
C LYS A 609 -15.68 21.37 -10.47
N LEU A 610 -14.63 21.31 -9.64
CA LEU A 610 -14.73 21.58 -8.22
C LEU A 610 -15.04 23.06 -7.93
N ASN A 611 -14.53 23.97 -8.77
CA ASN A 611 -14.73 25.40 -8.64
C ASN A 611 -16.05 25.90 -9.28
N ASP A 612 -16.76 25.03 -10.00
CA ASP A 612 -18.06 25.36 -10.59
C ASP A 612 -19.14 25.43 -9.49
N LYS A 613 -19.65 26.64 -9.25
CA LYS A 613 -20.68 26.92 -8.25
C LYS A 613 -22.05 26.32 -8.58
N SER A 614 -22.23 25.80 -9.80
CA SER A 614 -23.47 25.14 -10.22
C SER A 614 -23.69 23.79 -9.53
N TYR A 615 -22.61 23.18 -9.00
CA TYR A 615 -22.63 21.88 -8.36
C TYR A 615 -22.12 21.96 -6.92
N LYS A 616 -22.44 20.95 -6.09
CA LYS A 616 -21.96 20.87 -4.70
C LYS A 616 -20.53 20.28 -4.62
N GLY A 617 -19.70 20.55 -5.63
CA GLY A 617 -18.34 20.03 -5.79
C GLY A 617 -18.19 18.95 -6.84
N ALA A 618 -17.08 18.22 -6.77
CA ALA A 618 -16.66 17.23 -7.75
C ALA A 618 -16.33 15.88 -7.11
N ILE A 619 -16.45 14.80 -7.88
CA ILE A 619 -16.09 13.44 -7.48
C ILE A 619 -15.00 12.90 -8.41
N PHE A 620 -13.92 12.40 -7.83
CA PHE A 620 -12.82 11.77 -8.56
C PHE A 620 -12.84 10.26 -8.32
N PHE A 621 -13.15 9.49 -9.36
CA PHE A 621 -13.02 8.04 -9.34
C PHE A 621 -11.62 7.63 -9.76
N ALA A 622 -10.90 7.00 -8.84
CA ALA A 622 -9.50 6.65 -8.95
C ALA A 622 -9.25 5.20 -8.57
N VAL A 623 -8.03 4.73 -8.77
CA VAL A 623 -7.58 3.37 -8.42
C VAL A 623 -6.50 3.46 -7.34
N CYS A 624 -6.55 2.57 -6.35
CA CYS A 624 -5.46 2.39 -5.39
C CYS A 624 -4.18 2.00 -6.15
N ARG A 625 -3.01 2.56 -5.81
CA ARG A 625 -1.76 2.45 -6.59
C ARG A 625 -1.84 3.11 -7.99
N GLY A 626 -2.92 3.82 -8.29
CA GLY A 626 -3.03 4.70 -9.44
C GLY A 626 -2.31 6.02 -9.21
N LYS A 627 -2.19 6.81 -10.26
CA LYS A 627 -1.54 8.13 -10.24
C LYS A 627 -2.22 9.12 -9.32
N VAL A 628 -3.54 9.03 -9.12
CA VAL A 628 -4.24 9.89 -8.15
C VAL A 628 -3.84 9.55 -6.72
N SER A 629 -3.61 8.26 -6.45
CA SER A 629 -3.16 7.81 -5.13
C SER A 629 -1.68 8.08 -4.88
N GLU A 630 -0.90 8.46 -5.90
CA GLU A 630 0.54 8.74 -5.83
C GLU A 630 0.84 10.23 -6.02
N GLY A 631 1.72 10.82 -5.19
CA GLY A 631 2.41 12.08 -5.49
C GLY A 631 1.58 13.37 -5.69
N LEU A 632 0.26 13.36 -5.45
CA LEU A 632 -0.60 14.56 -5.56
C LEU A 632 -1.18 15.00 -4.21
N ASP A 633 -1.33 16.32 -4.06
CA ASP A 633 -1.85 16.98 -2.87
C ASP A 633 -3.31 17.44 -3.06
N PHE A 634 -4.21 16.86 -2.26
CA PHE A 634 -5.63 17.22 -2.19
C PHE A 634 -5.87 17.94 -0.87
N SER A 635 -5.50 19.21 -0.78
CA SER A 635 -5.74 20.03 0.42
C SER A 635 -7.16 20.61 0.44
N ASP A 636 -7.69 20.80 1.63
CA ASP A 636 -8.93 21.55 1.86
C ASP A 636 -10.12 21.02 1.04
N LYS A 637 -10.73 21.89 0.23
CA LYS A 637 -11.90 21.58 -0.60
C LYS A 637 -11.60 20.52 -1.66
N ASN A 638 -10.32 20.29 -2.00
CA ASN A 638 -9.93 19.36 -3.05
C ASN A 638 -10.15 17.90 -2.64
N GLY A 639 -10.22 17.59 -1.35
CA GLY A 639 -10.46 16.25 -0.84
C GLY A 639 -11.02 16.23 0.58
N ARG A 640 -12.34 16.41 0.72
CA ARG A 640 -13.04 16.38 2.02
C ARG A 640 -13.34 14.97 2.51
N ALA A 641 -13.40 14.00 1.61
CA ALA A 641 -13.51 12.61 2.00
C ALA A 641 -12.87 11.68 0.99
N VAL A 642 -12.46 10.52 1.50
CA VAL A 642 -11.99 9.37 0.73
C VAL A 642 -12.91 8.19 1.01
N ILE A 643 -13.39 7.54 -0.05
CA ILE A 643 -14.07 6.25 0.02
C ILE A 643 -13.12 5.20 -0.56
N ILE A 644 -12.78 4.19 0.24
CA ILE A 644 -12.05 3.01 -0.20
C ILE A 644 -13.08 1.91 -0.44
N THR A 645 -13.29 1.52 -1.70
CA THR A 645 -14.35 0.57 -2.05
C THR A 645 -13.96 -0.90 -1.88
N GLY A 646 -12.76 -1.19 -1.39
CA GLY A 646 -12.24 -2.55 -1.29
C GLY A 646 -10.74 -2.63 -1.02
N LEU A 647 -10.26 -3.84 -0.70
CA LEU A 647 -8.84 -4.11 -0.48
C LEU A 647 -8.09 -4.30 -1.81
N PRO A 648 -7.07 -3.48 -2.12
CA PRO A 648 -6.28 -3.51 -3.36
C PRO A 648 -5.18 -4.57 -3.30
N TYR A 649 -5.58 -5.83 -3.21
CA TYR A 649 -4.63 -6.93 -3.30
C TYR A 649 -3.96 -6.97 -4.69
N PRO A 650 -2.63 -7.17 -4.76
CA PRO A 650 -1.95 -7.43 -6.01
C PRO A 650 -2.60 -8.60 -6.76
N SER A 651 -2.64 -8.52 -8.09
CA SER A 651 -3.22 -9.56 -8.93
C SER A 651 -2.55 -10.90 -8.67
N VAL A 652 -3.35 -11.94 -8.45
CA VAL A 652 -2.83 -13.32 -8.41
C VAL A 652 -2.50 -13.81 -9.82
N VAL A 653 -2.90 -13.10 -10.89
CA VAL A 653 -2.58 -13.45 -12.29
C VAL A 653 -1.21 -12.91 -12.72
N ASP A 654 -0.69 -11.88 -12.05
CA ASP A 654 0.77 -11.66 -11.92
C ASP A 654 1.41 -12.75 -11.02
N ALA A 655 0.83 -13.95 -11.06
CA ALA A 655 1.06 -15.12 -10.23
C ALA A 655 2.53 -15.39 -10.04
N LYS A 656 3.32 -15.20 -11.08
CA LYS A 656 4.72 -15.62 -11.10
C LYS A 656 5.51 -14.86 -10.03
N GLU A 657 5.49 -13.54 -9.99
CA GLU A 657 6.28 -12.78 -9.00
C GLU A 657 5.66 -12.83 -7.60
N VAL A 658 4.35 -12.58 -7.47
CA VAL A 658 3.68 -12.55 -6.16
C VAL A 658 3.66 -13.91 -5.48
N ARG A 659 3.37 -15.00 -6.22
CA ARG A 659 3.38 -16.37 -5.67
C ARG A 659 4.79 -16.80 -5.28
N LEU A 660 5.78 -16.53 -6.14
CA LEU A 660 7.16 -16.90 -5.86
C LEU A 660 7.74 -16.10 -4.69
N LYS A 661 7.38 -14.82 -4.57
CA LYS A 661 7.73 -14.01 -3.40
C LYS A 661 7.11 -14.56 -2.12
N ARG A 662 5.82 -14.90 -2.13
CA ARG A 662 5.14 -15.53 -0.97
C ARG A 662 5.81 -16.84 -0.58
N GLN A 663 6.01 -17.72 -1.56
CA GLN A 663 6.71 -19.00 -1.37
C GLN A 663 8.12 -18.80 -0.81
N HIS A 664 8.89 -17.84 -1.35
CA HIS A 664 10.23 -17.52 -0.87
C HIS A 664 10.23 -17.05 0.59
N LEU A 665 9.26 -16.21 0.98
CA LEU A 665 9.13 -15.76 2.37
C LEU A 665 8.79 -16.93 3.32
N ASP A 666 7.91 -17.83 2.92
CA ASP A 666 7.53 -19.01 3.70
C ASP A 666 8.69 -20.03 3.82
N GLU A 667 9.45 -20.24 2.74
CA GLU A 667 10.67 -21.05 2.72
C GLU A 667 11.74 -20.46 3.66
N SER A 668 11.98 -19.14 3.56
CA SER A 668 12.97 -18.42 4.38
C SER A 668 12.61 -18.46 5.87
N ARG A 669 11.32 -18.32 6.20
CA ARG A 669 10.83 -18.45 7.58
C ARG A 669 11.04 -19.87 8.12
N SER A 670 10.77 -20.89 7.31
CA SER A 670 10.93 -22.29 7.72
C SER A 670 12.39 -22.62 8.06
N GLN A 671 13.35 -22.04 7.33
CA GLN A 671 14.78 -22.19 7.60
C GLN A 671 15.20 -21.46 8.89
N LEU A 672 14.64 -20.28 9.17
CA LEU A 672 14.93 -19.51 10.39
C LEU A 672 14.34 -20.15 11.65
N VAL A 673 13.20 -20.83 11.58
CA VAL A 673 12.61 -21.51 12.76
C VAL A 673 13.48 -22.70 13.23
N GLN A 674 14.33 -23.26 12.36
CA GLN A 674 15.26 -24.34 12.70
C GLN A 674 16.59 -23.84 13.32
N GLY A 675 16.89 -22.54 13.22
CA GLY A 675 18.07 -21.91 13.84
C GLY A 675 17.64 -20.88 14.90
N HIS A 676 18.10 -21.02 16.15
CA HIS A 676 17.66 -20.18 17.29
C HIS A 676 17.99 -18.67 17.17
N ILE A 677 17.27 -17.91 16.34
CA ILE A 677 17.33 -16.44 16.30
C ILE A 677 15.91 -15.88 16.18
N GLY A 678 15.44 -15.24 17.25
CA GLY A 678 14.11 -14.65 17.39
C GLY A 678 13.85 -13.38 16.57
N ARG A 679 14.21 -13.35 15.27
CA ARG A 679 13.75 -12.31 14.35
C ARG A 679 12.34 -12.68 13.87
N ALA A 680 11.38 -11.76 14.01
CA ALA A 680 10.01 -11.95 13.55
C ALA A 680 9.96 -12.04 12.02
N ALA A 681 9.99 -13.26 11.48
CA ALA A 681 9.88 -13.52 10.04
C ALA A 681 8.42 -13.42 9.59
N ILE A 682 8.16 -12.61 8.57
CA ILE A 682 6.82 -12.42 7.98
C ILE A 682 6.46 -13.60 7.08
N THR A 683 5.21 -14.08 7.13
CA THR A 683 4.72 -15.08 6.17
C THR A 683 4.40 -14.45 4.81
N GLY A 684 4.31 -15.26 3.76
CA GLY A 684 3.83 -14.82 2.46
C GLY A 684 2.44 -14.17 2.54
N ASP A 685 1.54 -14.71 3.36
CA ASP A 685 0.17 -14.19 3.53
C ASP A 685 0.11 -12.87 4.28
N GLU A 686 0.94 -12.73 5.32
CA GLU A 686 1.11 -11.47 6.04
C GLU A 686 1.66 -10.39 5.12
N TRP A 687 2.70 -10.71 4.34
CA TRP A 687 3.26 -9.80 3.35
C TRP A 687 2.22 -9.40 2.31
N TYR A 688 1.49 -10.37 1.75
CA TYR A 688 0.45 -10.12 0.75
C TYR A 688 -0.67 -9.21 1.27
N SER A 689 -1.05 -9.37 2.54
CA SER A 689 -2.01 -8.49 3.21
C SER A 689 -1.44 -7.09 3.45
N GLN A 690 -0.18 -7.00 3.87
CA GLN A 690 0.50 -5.71 4.05
C GLN A 690 0.56 -4.91 2.74
N GLN A 691 0.77 -5.57 1.60
CA GLN A 691 0.76 -4.93 0.28
C GLN A 691 -0.58 -4.23 -0.01
N ALA A 692 -1.71 -4.85 0.35
CA ALA A 692 -3.02 -4.21 0.21
C ALA A 692 -3.18 -3.04 1.20
N SER A 693 -2.80 -3.22 2.46
CA SER A 693 -2.93 -2.19 3.50
C SER A 693 -2.10 -0.92 3.20
N ARG A 694 -0.88 -1.06 2.68
CA ARG A 694 0.00 0.06 2.31
C ARG A 694 -0.67 0.95 1.25
N ALA A 695 -1.29 0.34 0.24
CA ALA A 695 -2.02 1.07 -0.80
C ALA A 695 -3.29 1.76 -0.29
N VAL A 696 -3.98 1.17 0.69
CA VAL A 696 -5.09 1.82 1.40
C VAL A 696 -4.59 3.03 2.18
N ASN A 697 -3.56 2.87 3.00
CA ASN A 697 -2.98 3.95 3.82
C ASN A 697 -2.50 5.12 2.95
N GLN A 698 -1.89 4.83 1.79
CA GLN A 698 -1.47 5.84 0.82
C GLN A 698 -2.65 6.67 0.28
N SER A 699 -3.77 6.00 0.01
CA SER A 699 -5.00 6.64 -0.48
C SER A 699 -5.69 7.45 0.62
N CYS A 700 -5.70 6.94 1.86
CA CYS A 700 -6.24 7.63 3.03
C CYS A 700 -5.42 8.88 3.41
N GLY A 701 -4.10 8.85 3.24
CA GLY A 701 -3.21 9.99 3.52
C GLY A 701 -3.41 11.21 2.62
N ARG A 702 -4.43 11.20 1.73
CA ARG A 702 -4.69 12.27 0.77
C ARG A 702 -5.56 13.41 1.30
N ILE A 703 -6.36 13.19 2.35
CA ILE A 703 -7.41 14.13 2.83
C ILE A 703 -6.97 15.14 3.90
N ILE A 704 -5.79 14.97 4.52
CA ILE A 704 -5.30 15.88 5.56
C ILE A 704 -3.91 16.36 5.16
N ARG A 705 -3.76 17.68 4.96
CA ARG A 705 -2.48 18.27 4.49
C ARG A 705 -1.84 19.28 5.42
N HIS A 706 -2.61 19.87 6.33
CA HIS A 706 -2.09 20.79 7.33
C HIS A 706 -2.94 20.75 8.61
N ILE A 707 -2.45 21.41 9.66
CA ILE A 707 -3.08 21.44 10.98
C ILE A 707 -4.53 21.93 10.97
N GLY A 708 -4.89 22.83 10.06
CA GLY A 708 -6.28 23.34 9.92
C GLY A 708 -7.21 22.50 9.04
N ASP A 709 -6.73 21.38 8.47
CA ASP A 709 -7.52 20.60 7.52
C ASP A 709 -8.47 19.63 8.23
N TYR A 710 -9.52 19.18 7.54
CA TYR A 710 -10.45 18.18 8.06
C TYR A 710 -11.02 17.31 6.94
N GLY A 711 -11.32 16.05 7.27
CA GLY A 711 -11.89 15.13 6.30
C GLY A 711 -12.39 13.82 6.88
N ALA A 712 -12.98 12.99 6.01
CA ALA A 712 -13.54 11.70 6.38
C ALA A 712 -12.93 10.55 5.55
N VAL A 713 -12.62 9.43 6.20
CA VAL A 713 -12.19 8.17 5.58
C VAL A 713 -13.30 7.13 5.76
N ILE A 714 -13.85 6.68 4.64
CA ILE A 714 -14.93 5.69 4.59
C ILE A 714 -14.37 4.41 3.98
N LEU A 715 -14.32 3.34 4.77
CA LEU A 715 -13.85 2.02 4.35
C LEU A 715 -15.06 1.15 3.99
N ALA A 716 -15.45 1.16 2.71
CA ALA A 716 -16.69 0.57 2.19
C ALA A 716 -16.47 -0.88 1.70
N ASP A 717 -15.98 -1.75 2.59
CA ASP A 717 -15.88 -3.20 2.38
C ASP A 717 -15.93 -3.91 3.73
N GLU A 718 -16.68 -5.01 3.83
CA GLU A 718 -16.86 -5.75 5.09
C GLU A 718 -15.53 -6.23 5.69
N ARG A 719 -14.53 -6.49 4.84
CA ARG A 719 -13.24 -7.04 5.29
C ARG A 719 -12.46 -6.06 6.15
N PHE A 720 -12.74 -4.76 6.07
CA PHE A 720 -12.13 -3.76 6.96
C PHE A 720 -12.63 -3.86 8.40
N ALA A 721 -13.77 -4.51 8.64
CA ALA A 721 -14.30 -4.73 9.99
C ALA A 721 -13.53 -5.83 10.75
N HIS A 722 -12.79 -6.70 10.06
CA HIS A 722 -11.98 -7.75 10.68
C HIS A 722 -10.72 -7.18 11.37
N GLY A 723 -10.41 -7.70 12.56
CA GLY A 723 -9.29 -7.23 13.40
C GLY A 723 -7.94 -7.20 12.67
N ASN A 724 -7.65 -8.22 11.86
CA ASN A 724 -6.39 -8.32 11.12
C ASN A 724 -6.17 -7.15 10.14
N ASN A 725 -7.24 -6.68 9.48
CA ASN A 725 -7.16 -5.60 8.50
C ASN A 725 -7.20 -4.22 9.18
N SER A 726 -8.02 -4.05 10.23
CA SER A 726 -8.06 -2.80 10.98
C SER A 726 -6.73 -2.48 11.67
N ASN A 727 -6.01 -3.51 12.12
CA ASN A 727 -4.69 -3.36 12.75
C ASN A 727 -3.57 -2.99 11.77
N GLN A 728 -3.79 -3.13 10.45
CA GLN A 728 -2.81 -2.76 9.43
C GLN A 728 -2.98 -1.31 8.91
N LEU A 729 -4.03 -0.61 9.33
CA LEU A 729 -4.17 0.83 9.05
C LEU A 729 -3.05 1.61 9.74
N SER A 730 -2.67 2.78 9.23
CA SER A 730 -1.66 3.64 9.89
C SER A 730 -2.06 3.99 11.33
N ALA A 731 -1.07 4.07 12.24
CA ALA A 731 -1.28 4.27 13.67
C ALA A 731 -2.15 5.51 13.98
N TRP A 732 -2.06 6.58 13.17
CA TRP A 732 -2.85 7.79 13.36
C TRP A 732 -4.33 7.66 12.99
N LEU A 733 -4.73 6.68 12.18
CA LEU A 733 -6.13 6.43 11.81
C LEU A 733 -6.84 5.51 12.81
N ARG A 734 -6.10 4.57 13.42
CA ARG A 734 -6.66 3.53 14.30
C ARG A 734 -7.50 4.07 15.46
N PRO A 735 -7.09 5.15 16.19
CA PRO A 735 -7.86 5.69 17.31
C PRO A 735 -9.25 6.21 16.92
N TYR A 736 -9.41 6.61 15.66
CA TYR A 736 -10.64 7.23 15.16
C TYR A 736 -11.58 6.24 14.47
N LEU A 737 -11.15 4.98 14.30
CA LEU A 737 -11.88 3.96 13.55
C LEU A 737 -13.15 3.52 14.27
N LYS A 738 -14.30 3.83 13.68
CA LYS A 738 -15.62 3.36 14.15
C LYS A 738 -16.17 2.27 13.24
N ARG A 739 -16.77 1.23 13.84
CA ARG A 739 -17.41 0.14 13.09
C ARG A 739 -18.92 0.36 13.06
N TYR A 740 -19.49 0.50 11.86
CA TYR A 740 -20.93 0.66 11.69
C TYR A 740 -21.53 -0.64 11.18
N SER A 741 -22.54 -1.18 11.88
CA SER A 741 -23.27 -2.38 11.44
C SER A 741 -24.51 -2.02 10.61
N LYS A 742 -25.02 -0.79 10.74
CA LYS A 742 -26.19 -0.27 10.04
C LYS A 742 -25.86 0.97 9.24
N PHE A 743 -26.39 1.06 8.02
CA PHE A 743 -26.17 2.19 7.11
C PHE A 743 -26.71 3.52 7.66
N GLY A 744 -27.85 3.49 8.36
CA GLY A 744 -28.44 4.71 8.94
C GLY A 744 -27.56 5.39 9.99
N GLU A 745 -26.94 4.61 10.88
CA GLU A 745 -26.01 5.12 11.91
C GLU A 745 -24.77 5.75 11.28
N PHE A 746 -24.25 5.13 10.22
CA PHE A 746 -23.16 5.66 9.40
C PHE A 746 -23.52 7.04 8.83
N VAL A 747 -24.68 7.15 8.15
CA VAL A 747 -25.14 8.41 7.53
C VAL A 747 -25.31 9.51 8.57
N MET A 748 -25.94 9.21 9.71
CA MET A 748 -26.16 10.18 10.79
C MET A 748 -24.84 10.70 11.38
N SER A 749 -23.90 9.78 11.65
CA SER A 749 -22.58 10.12 12.18
C SER A 749 -21.76 10.97 11.22
N LEU A 750 -21.76 10.60 9.92
CA LEU A 750 -21.05 11.34 8.88
C LEU A 750 -21.62 12.75 8.68
N ALA A 751 -22.95 12.88 8.67
CA ALA A 751 -23.61 14.18 8.56
C ALA A 751 -23.32 15.07 9.78
N LYS A 752 -23.35 14.50 11.00
CA LYS A 752 -22.99 15.22 12.22
C LYS A 752 -21.56 15.75 12.16
N PHE A 753 -20.62 14.96 11.67
CA PHE A 753 -19.23 15.38 11.49
C PHE A 753 -19.12 16.59 10.55
N PHE A 754 -19.64 16.51 9.32
CA PHE A 754 -19.50 17.63 8.37
C PHE A 754 -20.26 18.89 8.78
N ASN A 755 -21.39 18.76 9.48
CA ASN A 755 -22.12 19.91 10.05
C ASN A 755 -21.31 20.61 11.16
N SER A 756 -20.60 19.83 11.98
CA SER A 756 -19.76 20.36 13.08
C SER A 756 -18.41 20.88 12.59
N ALA A 757 -17.82 20.22 11.59
CA ALA A 757 -16.53 20.63 11.02
C ALA A 757 -16.67 21.88 10.14
N GLY A 758 -17.81 22.06 9.46
CA GLY A 758 -18.10 23.27 8.70
C GLY A 758 -18.22 24.54 9.55
N SER A 759 -18.47 24.40 10.86
CA SER A 759 -18.56 25.50 11.83
C SER A 759 -17.22 25.86 12.48
N LEU A 760 -16.15 25.10 12.26
CA LEU A 760 -14.78 25.41 12.74
C LEU A 760 -14.10 26.57 11.95
N LYS A 761 -14.82 27.21 11.02
CA LYS A 761 -14.34 28.35 10.23
C LYS A 761 -14.63 29.71 10.88
N VAL A 762 -14.34 29.89 12.17
CA VAL A 762 -14.10 31.21 12.78
C VAL A 762 -13.18 30.98 13.97
N ASP A 763 -12.05 31.69 14.00
CA ASP A 763 -11.14 31.97 15.14
C ASP A 763 -9.67 31.88 14.70
N SER A 764 -9.31 32.72 13.73
CA SER A 764 -7.93 33.10 13.47
C SER A 764 -7.64 34.45 14.14
N GLU A 765 -7.85 34.55 15.46
CA GLU A 765 -7.38 35.67 16.32
C GLU A 765 -7.83 35.44 17.78
N ALA A 766 -7.07 34.65 18.56
CA ALA A 766 -7.13 34.72 20.03
C ALA A 766 -5.90 34.09 20.73
N THR A 767 -5.05 34.99 21.23
CA THR A 767 -4.25 34.93 22.48
C THR A 767 -3.07 33.96 22.64
N GLU A 768 -1.89 34.58 22.68
CA GLU A 768 -0.74 34.20 23.48
C GLU A 768 -1.13 33.74 24.90
N LYS A 769 -0.67 32.56 25.32
CA LYS A 769 -0.41 32.26 26.73
C LYS A 769 0.98 31.63 26.85
N LYS A 770 1.80 32.23 27.73
CA LYS A 770 3.12 31.71 28.12
C LYS A 770 2.96 30.36 28.85
N PRO A 771 3.89 29.41 28.69
CA PRO A 771 3.85 28.17 29.45
C PRO A 771 4.20 28.43 30.92
N VAL A 772 3.33 27.98 31.83
CA VAL A 772 3.60 27.84 33.26
C VAL A 772 4.25 26.46 33.45
N ILE A 773 5.42 26.42 34.08
CA ILE A 773 6.07 25.17 34.50
C ILE A 773 5.37 24.72 35.79
N LEU A 774 4.65 23.61 35.75
CA LEU A 774 4.13 22.92 36.93
C LEU A 774 5.07 21.77 37.30
N LEU A 775 5.52 21.76 38.57
CA LEU A 775 6.25 20.68 39.21
C LEU A 775 5.23 19.69 39.82
N ALA A 776 5.44 18.39 39.60
CA ALA A 776 4.52 17.30 39.97
C ALA A 776 4.14 17.26 41.47
N PRO A 777 2.89 16.87 41.82
CA PRO A 777 2.39 16.89 43.20
C PRO A 777 2.71 15.64 44.03
N SER A 778 2.80 15.85 45.35
CA SER A 778 3.03 14.83 46.39
C SER A 778 1.85 13.85 46.56
N ILE A 779 2.12 12.54 46.55
CA ILE A 779 1.13 11.49 46.86
C ILE A 779 0.83 11.50 48.37
N GLN A 780 -0.40 11.85 48.78
CA GLN A 780 -0.84 11.77 50.18
C GLN A 780 -1.56 10.43 50.50
N PRO A 781 -1.28 9.78 51.64
CA PRO A 781 -1.85 8.47 52.04
C PRO A 781 -3.37 8.42 52.23
N LYS A 782 -4.09 9.56 52.18
CA LYS A 782 -5.54 9.62 52.44
C LYS A 782 -6.39 9.04 51.29
N LEU A 783 -5.87 8.96 50.06
CA LEU A 783 -6.61 8.43 48.91
C LEU A 783 -6.85 6.92 48.98
N LEU A 784 -5.97 6.15 49.64
CA LEU A 784 -6.14 4.69 49.78
C LEU A 784 -7.19 4.30 50.84
N GLN A 785 -7.45 5.16 51.82
CA GLN A 785 -8.38 4.88 52.91
C GLN A 785 -9.84 5.13 52.49
N ASN A 786 -10.06 6.10 51.59
CA ASN A 786 -11.39 6.41 51.05
C ASN A 786 -11.88 5.36 50.04
N ALA A 787 -10.99 4.77 49.24
CA ALA A 787 -11.37 3.71 48.28
C ALA A 787 -11.92 2.44 48.97
N TYR A 788 -11.59 2.22 50.25
CA TYR A 788 -12.01 1.03 51.00
C TYR A 788 -13.34 1.23 51.74
N GLN A 789 -13.64 2.44 52.23
CA GLN A 789 -14.91 2.73 52.92
C GLN A 789 -16.11 2.69 51.96
N THR A 790 -15.92 3.09 50.70
CA THR A 790 -17.00 3.13 49.70
C THR A 790 -17.41 1.72 49.22
N LYS A 791 -16.48 0.75 49.19
CA LYS A 791 -16.80 -0.64 48.82
C LYS A 791 -17.41 -1.45 49.96
N ALA A 792 -17.03 -1.20 51.21
CA ALA A 792 -17.63 -1.87 52.38
C ALA A 792 -19.12 -1.49 52.57
N HIS A 793 -19.49 -0.23 52.29
CA HIS A 793 -20.87 0.23 52.45
C HIS A 793 -21.84 -0.35 51.39
N ASN A 794 -21.34 -0.69 50.19
CA ASN A 794 -22.17 -1.26 49.12
C ASN A 794 -22.51 -2.74 49.34
N VAL A 795 -21.63 -3.50 50.00
CA VAL A 795 -21.88 -4.93 50.33
C VAL A 795 -22.98 -5.07 51.40
N GLU A 796 -23.00 -4.20 52.41
CA GLU A 796 -24.06 -4.20 53.43
C GLU A 796 -25.45 -3.81 52.86
N LYS A 797 -25.49 -3.06 51.75
CA LYS A 797 -26.74 -2.71 51.06
C LYS A 797 -27.32 -3.87 50.26
N GLU A 798 -26.47 -4.71 49.65
CA GLU A 798 -26.93 -5.89 48.93
C GLU A 798 -27.41 -7.00 49.86
N GLU A 799 -26.74 -7.21 51.00
CA GLU A 799 -27.19 -8.20 52.01
C GLU A 799 -28.57 -7.89 52.60
N LYS A 800 -28.93 -6.60 52.73
CA LYS A 800 -30.26 -6.18 53.18
C LYS A 800 -31.33 -6.32 52.10
N LYS A 801 -30.95 -6.30 50.82
CA LYS A 801 -31.88 -6.42 49.69
C LYS A 801 -32.27 -7.88 49.45
N GLU A 802 -31.33 -8.81 49.55
CA GLU A 802 -31.62 -10.25 49.39
C GLU A 802 -32.42 -10.84 50.56
N LYS A 803 -32.24 -10.35 51.79
CA LYS A 803 -33.08 -10.78 52.93
C LYS A 803 -34.55 -10.38 52.75
N LYS A 804 -34.80 -9.18 52.21
CA LYS A 804 -36.15 -8.67 51.96
C LYS A 804 -36.88 -9.44 50.87
N GLU A 805 -36.17 -9.86 49.83
CA GLU A 805 -36.74 -10.67 48.74
C GLU A 805 -37.03 -12.12 49.13
N LYS A 806 -36.35 -12.66 50.15
CA LYS A 806 -36.67 -13.98 50.71
C LYS A 806 -37.93 -13.95 51.58
N GLU A 807 -38.11 -12.92 52.39
CA GLU A 807 -39.30 -12.76 53.23
C GLU A 807 -40.58 -12.53 52.37
N GLU A 808 -40.50 -11.76 51.28
CA GLU A 808 -41.66 -11.54 50.38
C GLU A 808 -42.08 -12.77 49.55
N LYS A 809 -41.19 -13.75 49.38
CA LYS A 809 -41.48 -14.98 48.64
C LYS A 809 -42.14 -16.06 49.49
N GLU A 810 -41.93 -16.07 50.80
CA GLU A 810 -42.63 -16.98 51.71
C GLU A 810 -44.07 -16.53 51.97
N GLU A 811 -44.35 -15.22 51.97
CA GLU A 811 -45.68 -14.68 52.24
C GLU A 811 -46.71 -14.90 51.10
N LYS A 812 -46.25 -15.20 49.88
CA LYS A 812 -47.12 -15.42 48.69
C LYS A 812 -47.54 -16.87 48.46
N LYS A 813 -47.13 -17.82 49.31
CA LYS A 813 -47.49 -19.25 49.18
C LYS A 813 -48.73 -19.68 49.97
N GLU A 814 -49.30 -18.83 50.80
CA GLU A 814 -50.58 -19.07 51.47
C GLU A 814 -51.66 -18.11 50.93
N LYS A 815 -52.82 -18.66 50.52
CA LYS A 815 -54.02 -18.04 49.91
C LYS A 815 -54.01 -18.20 48.37
N ARG A 816 -54.93 -18.91 47.69
CA ARG A 816 -56.37 -19.15 47.91
C ARG A 816 -56.91 -20.15 46.82
N PRO A 817 -58.22 -20.50 46.74
CA PRO A 817 -58.68 -21.89 46.70
C PRO A 817 -59.39 -22.36 45.39
N VAL A 818 -59.84 -23.62 45.49
CA VAL A 818 -60.62 -24.55 44.64
C VAL A 818 -61.96 -24.03 44.09
N GLU A 819 -62.32 -24.42 42.85
CA GLU A 819 -63.66 -24.89 42.37
C GLU A 819 -63.62 -25.17 40.84
N ARG A 820 -63.81 -26.42 40.35
CA ARG A 820 -65.02 -27.10 39.80
C ARG A 820 -65.58 -26.46 38.50
N ILE A 821 -66.03 -27.13 37.43
CA ILE A 821 -66.22 -28.52 36.96
C ILE A 821 -66.67 -28.38 35.46
N GLU A 822 -66.26 -29.23 34.51
CA GLU A 822 -67.07 -30.23 33.72
C GLU A 822 -66.51 -30.15 32.28
N SER A 823 -66.32 -31.17 31.42
CA SER A 823 -66.81 -32.54 31.37
C SER A 823 -65.94 -33.40 30.41
N LEU A 824 -65.44 -34.52 30.93
CA LEU A 824 -65.36 -35.90 30.42
C LEU A 824 -65.09 -36.28 28.94
N LYS A 825 -64.22 -37.31 28.82
CA LYS A 825 -64.08 -38.45 27.87
C LYS A 825 -62.71 -38.43 27.16
N GLU A 826 -61.79 -39.38 27.30
CA GLU A 826 -61.84 -40.82 27.59
C GLU A 826 -60.56 -41.34 28.31
N ARG A 827 -60.77 -42.39 29.11
CA ARG A 827 -59.86 -43.34 29.78
C ARG A 827 -58.99 -44.11 28.79
N GLU A 828 -57.95 -44.90 29.08
CA GLU A 828 -57.09 -45.30 30.22
C GLU A 828 -55.98 -46.12 29.49
N GLU A 829 -54.70 -46.11 29.88
CA GLU A 829 -54.09 -47.25 30.58
C GLU A 829 -52.60 -47.04 30.96
N LYS A 830 -52.24 -47.73 32.06
CA LYS A 830 -50.91 -48.23 32.51
C LYS A 830 -50.10 -47.43 33.54
N ARG A 831 -50.30 -47.88 34.79
CA ARG A 831 -49.43 -47.79 35.97
C ARG A 831 -48.01 -48.30 35.67
N GLY A 832 -47.01 -47.50 36.02
CA GLY A 832 -45.58 -47.85 35.96
C GLY A 832 -44.60 -46.74 36.39
N GLY A 833 -45.06 -45.48 36.56
CA GLY A 833 -44.16 -44.33 36.73
C GLY A 833 -43.94 -43.78 38.15
N LYS A 834 -44.64 -44.27 39.19
CA LYS A 834 -44.63 -43.59 40.51
C LYS A 834 -43.36 -43.83 41.34
N GLU A 835 -42.75 -45.01 41.30
CA GLU A 835 -41.54 -45.28 42.11
C GLU A 835 -40.26 -44.65 41.54
N LYS A 836 -40.19 -44.44 40.22
CA LYS A 836 -39.01 -43.85 39.57
C LYS A 836 -38.88 -42.35 39.85
N ALA A 837 -40.01 -41.64 39.87
CA ALA A 837 -40.05 -40.20 40.14
C ALA A 837 -39.62 -39.86 41.58
N GLU A 838 -39.87 -40.75 42.54
CA GLU A 838 -39.58 -40.50 43.95
C GLU A 838 -38.10 -40.73 44.28
N ARG A 839 -37.44 -41.71 43.64
CA ARG A 839 -35.98 -41.90 43.72
C ARG A 839 -35.19 -40.75 43.08
N GLU A 840 -35.60 -40.27 41.90
CA GLU A 840 -34.94 -39.15 41.23
C GLU A 840 -35.02 -37.84 42.03
N LYS A 841 -36.09 -37.66 42.82
CA LYS A 841 -36.27 -36.48 43.67
C LYS A 841 -35.32 -36.49 44.88
N GLN A 842 -35.12 -37.65 45.51
CA GLN A 842 -34.18 -37.77 46.65
C GLN A 842 -32.72 -37.60 46.22
N GLU A 843 -32.36 -38.05 45.02
CA GLU A 843 -31.00 -37.93 44.50
C GLU A 843 -30.63 -36.49 44.14
N ARG A 844 -31.57 -35.73 43.56
CA ARG A 844 -31.38 -34.29 43.29
C ARG A 844 -31.17 -33.47 44.57
N GLN A 845 -31.92 -33.76 45.63
CA GLN A 845 -31.75 -33.05 46.91
C GLN A 845 -30.38 -33.30 47.57
N ARG A 846 -29.81 -34.50 47.41
CA ARG A 846 -28.45 -34.79 47.90
C ARG A 846 -27.38 -34.07 47.10
N GLN A 847 -27.56 -33.95 45.78
CA GLN A 847 -26.61 -33.26 44.90
C GLN A 847 -26.61 -31.73 45.11
N GLU A 848 -27.76 -31.14 45.45
CA GLU A 848 -27.86 -29.71 45.77
C GLU A 848 -27.15 -29.36 47.07
N LYS A 849 -27.37 -30.13 48.15
CA LYS A 849 -26.66 -29.91 49.43
C LYS A 849 -25.14 -29.98 49.30
N SER A 850 -24.62 -30.94 48.51
CA SER A 850 -23.17 -31.06 48.29
C SER A 850 -22.58 -29.90 47.47
N LYS A 851 -23.38 -29.27 46.59
CA LYS A 851 -22.96 -28.08 45.85
C LYS A 851 -22.91 -26.83 46.74
N GLU A 852 -23.87 -26.65 47.63
CA GLU A 852 -23.89 -25.51 48.57
C GLU A 852 -22.68 -25.54 49.52
N GLU A 853 -22.37 -26.69 50.13
CA GLU A 853 -21.20 -26.83 51.02
C GLU A 853 -19.87 -26.51 50.31
N LYS A 854 -19.73 -26.89 49.03
CA LYS A 854 -18.51 -26.60 48.23
C LYS A 854 -18.38 -25.11 47.87
N ILE A 855 -19.49 -24.40 47.75
CA ILE A 855 -19.50 -22.96 47.45
C ILE A 855 -19.15 -22.17 48.73
N GLU A 856 -19.71 -22.57 49.87
CA GLU A 856 -19.43 -21.97 51.18
C GLU A 856 -17.92 -22.05 51.51
N LYS A 857 -17.33 -23.24 51.34
CA LYS A 857 -15.90 -23.47 51.59
C LYS A 857 -14.98 -22.62 50.71
N LYS A 858 -15.33 -22.44 49.43
CA LYS A 858 -14.57 -21.58 48.49
C LYS A 858 -14.68 -20.09 48.81
N LYS A 859 -15.79 -19.64 49.41
CA LYS A 859 -15.95 -18.24 49.85
C LYS A 859 -15.09 -17.96 51.08
N GLU A 860 -14.97 -18.90 52.01
CA GLU A 860 -14.08 -18.76 53.18
C GLU A 860 -12.60 -18.70 52.79
N GLU A 861 -12.13 -19.60 51.91
CA GLU A 861 -10.73 -19.61 51.43
C GLU A 861 -10.32 -18.28 50.76
N MET A 862 -11.25 -17.65 50.04
CA MET A 862 -11.00 -16.37 49.35
C MET A 862 -10.93 -15.19 50.33
N LYS A 863 -11.77 -15.20 51.38
CA LYS A 863 -11.73 -14.21 52.46
C LYS A 863 -10.44 -14.29 53.27
N GLU A 864 -9.95 -15.50 53.58
CA GLU A 864 -8.64 -15.69 54.23
C GLU A 864 -7.48 -15.19 53.37
N GLY A 865 -7.51 -15.46 52.06
CA GLY A 865 -6.48 -14.99 51.13
C GLY A 865 -6.34 -13.46 51.06
N ALA A 866 -7.46 -12.74 51.05
CA ALA A 866 -7.48 -11.27 51.03
C ALA A 866 -7.01 -10.66 52.37
N LYS A 867 -7.38 -11.29 53.49
CA LYS A 867 -6.95 -10.87 54.83
C LYS A 867 -5.44 -11.05 55.01
N SER A 868 -4.91 -12.19 54.55
CA SER A 868 -3.47 -12.50 54.54
C SER A 868 -2.66 -11.52 53.69
N PHE A 869 -3.20 -11.08 52.53
CA PHE A 869 -2.55 -10.06 51.69
C PHE A 869 -2.47 -8.70 52.39
N LEU A 870 -3.59 -8.21 52.96
CA LEU A 870 -3.63 -6.92 53.64
C LEU A 870 -2.70 -6.87 54.86
N GLU A 871 -2.59 -7.97 55.59
CA GLU A 871 -1.69 -8.08 56.73
C GLU A 871 -0.21 -8.08 56.30
N THR A 872 0.10 -8.74 55.17
CA THR A 872 1.43 -8.72 54.56
C THR A 872 1.81 -7.31 54.08
N LEU A 873 0.87 -6.60 53.44
CA LEU A 873 1.10 -5.24 52.92
C LEU A 873 1.27 -4.22 54.06
N LYS A 874 0.45 -4.35 55.13
CA LYS A 874 0.63 -3.55 56.35
C LYS A 874 1.99 -3.79 56.98
N ARG A 875 2.45 -5.04 57.11
CA ARG A 875 3.81 -5.34 57.60
C ARG A 875 4.89 -4.66 56.75
N CYS A 876 4.77 -4.70 55.43
CA CYS A 876 5.73 -4.07 54.52
C CYS A 876 5.81 -2.55 54.72
N LEU A 877 4.65 -1.87 54.77
CA LEU A 877 4.56 -0.42 54.96
C LEU A 877 4.97 0.04 56.37
N THR A 878 4.92 -0.85 57.36
CA THR A 878 5.41 -0.55 58.73
C THR A 878 6.86 -1.00 58.97
N SER A 879 7.50 -1.61 57.97
CA SER A 879 8.83 -2.19 58.14
C SER A 879 9.90 -1.12 58.36
N PRO A 880 10.93 -1.40 59.19
CA PRO A 880 12.08 -0.50 59.33
C PRO A 880 12.79 -0.20 58.00
N GLN A 881 12.76 -1.15 57.06
CA GLN A 881 13.34 -1.02 55.72
C GLN A 881 12.58 0.00 54.87
N TYR A 882 11.24 -0.01 54.91
CA TYR A 882 10.42 0.98 54.23
C TYR A 882 10.58 2.38 54.83
N LYS A 883 10.73 2.49 56.16
CA LYS A 883 11.08 3.76 56.80
C LYS A 883 12.45 4.28 56.36
N LYS A 884 13.47 3.41 56.29
CA LYS A 884 14.80 3.78 55.76
C LYS A 884 14.73 4.21 54.28
N PHE A 885 13.92 3.53 53.48
CA PHE A 885 13.69 3.93 52.09
C PHE A 885 13.11 5.35 52.00
N GLN A 886 12.11 5.67 52.83
CA GLN A 886 11.53 7.02 52.93
C GLN A 886 12.57 8.05 53.41
N GLU A 887 13.43 7.69 54.37
CA GLU A 887 14.53 8.55 54.82
C GLU A 887 15.56 8.83 53.70
N CYS A 888 15.92 7.82 52.90
CA CYS A 888 16.81 7.99 51.75
C CYS A 888 16.19 8.88 50.66
N THR A 889 14.90 8.72 50.38
CA THR A 889 14.20 9.58 49.41
C THR A 889 14.06 11.02 49.92
N ALA A 890 13.88 11.21 51.23
CA ALA A 890 13.87 12.53 51.85
C ALA A 890 15.25 13.20 51.78
N LYS A 891 16.34 12.48 52.09
CA LYS A 891 17.71 13.00 51.95
C LYS A 891 18.04 13.40 50.51
N PHE A 892 17.61 12.59 49.53
CA PHE A 892 17.76 12.94 48.12
C PHE A 892 17.03 14.25 47.77
N ARG A 893 15.81 14.42 48.28
CA ARG A 893 15.02 15.64 48.09
C ARG A 893 15.68 16.87 48.72
N ASP A 894 16.23 16.73 49.92
CA ASP A 894 16.91 17.84 50.62
C ASP A 894 18.22 18.23 49.90
N SER A 895 18.95 17.25 49.35
CA SER A 895 20.16 17.52 48.55
C SER A 895 19.87 18.22 47.22
N LEU A 896 18.65 18.11 46.68
CA LEU A 896 18.22 18.82 45.46
C LEU A 896 17.92 20.31 45.70
N GLN A 897 17.80 20.76 46.96
CA GLN A 897 17.46 22.16 47.30
C GLN A 897 18.68 23.04 47.61
N GLN A 898 19.90 22.52 47.56
CA GLN A 898 21.11 23.34 47.73
C GLN A 898 21.52 23.97 46.39
N GLU A 899 21.63 25.30 46.34
CA GLU A 899 22.22 26.01 45.19
C GLU A 899 23.71 25.69 45.09
N VAL A 900 24.14 25.19 43.93
CA VAL A 900 25.55 24.83 43.68
C VAL A 900 26.12 25.71 42.57
N SER A 901 27.16 26.48 42.89
CA SER A 901 28.01 27.17 41.91
C SER A 901 29.07 26.20 41.39
N VAL A 902 29.07 25.90 40.09
CA VAL A 902 30.01 24.91 39.50
C VAL A 902 30.97 25.58 38.53
N THR A 903 32.27 25.28 38.66
CA THR A 903 33.34 25.88 37.83
C THR A 903 34.10 24.89 36.94
N THR A 904 33.92 23.56 37.04
CA THR A 904 34.55 22.57 36.12
C THR A 904 33.71 21.31 35.84
N SER A 905 34.01 20.62 34.73
CA SER A 905 33.28 19.43 34.21
C SER A 905 33.51 18.13 35.01
N SER A 906 34.68 17.97 35.64
CA SER A 906 35.00 16.80 36.48
C SER A 906 34.17 16.76 37.76
N ASP A 907 33.83 17.93 38.32
CA ASP A 907 33.09 18.04 39.58
C ASP A 907 31.61 17.64 39.43
N ILE A 908 31.04 17.78 38.22
CA ILE A 908 29.63 17.49 37.92
C ILE A 908 29.35 15.99 38.02
N ALA A 909 30.21 15.14 37.45
CA ALA A 909 30.01 13.69 37.48
C ALA A 909 30.13 13.12 38.91
N GLN A 910 31.08 13.66 39.69
CA GLN A 910 31.28 13.25 41.08
C GLN A 910 30.14 13.71 42.00
N GLN A 911 29.57 14.90 41.74
CA GLN A 911 28.40 15.41 42.45
C GLN A 911 27.10 14.71 42.05
N ILE A 912 26.88 14.39 40.76
CA ILE A 912 25.72 13.60 40.32
C ILE A 912 25.74 12.22 41.00
N HIS A 913 26.91 11.59 41.09
CA HIS A 913 27.04 10.30 41.77
C HIS A 913 26.83 10.42 43.29
N GLN A 914 27.25 11.51 43.94
CA GLN A 914 26.94 11.77 45.36
C GLN A 914 25.45 12.05 45.58
N LEU A 915 24.77 12.70 44.63
CA LEU A 915 23.33 12.99 44.70
C LEU A 915 22.48 11.74 44.47
N LEU A 916 22.84 10.85 43.53
CA LEU A 916 22.03 9.67 43.19
C LEU A 916 22.27 8.46 44.11
N SER A 917 23.45 8.36 44.73
CA SER A 917 23.85 7.24 45.60
C SER A 917 22.81 6.86 46.68
N PRO A 918 22.21 7.80 47.43
CA PRO A 918 21.22 7.46 48.46
C PRO A 918 19.91 6.86 47.89
N LEU A 919 19.51 7.27 46.68
CA LEU A 919 18.29 6.79 46.01
C LEU A 919 18.47 5.36 45.51
N GLU A 920 19.62 5.08 44.89
CA GLU A 920 20.00 3.73 44.42
C GLU A 920 20.13 2.74 45.59
N GLU A 921 20.74 3.17 46.71
CA GLU A 921 20.84 2.41 47.95
C GLU A 921 19.44 2.06 48.51
N GLY A 922 18.53 3.04 48.54
CA GLY A 922 17.15 2.86 49.00
C GLY A 922 16.35 1.91 48.11
N GLU A 923 16.41 2.06 46.79
CA GLU A 923 15.73 1.20 45.83
C GLU A 923 16.22 -0.25 45.95
N ARG A 924 17.54 -0.45 46.02
CA ARG A 924 18.14 -1.77 46.21
C ARG A 924 17.65 -2.44 47.49
N MET A 925 17.57 -1.72 48.60
CA MET A 925 17.06 -2.24 49.87
C MET A 925 15.57 -2.65 49.78
N MET A 926 14.73 -1.85 49.12
CA MET A 926 13.31 -2.18 48.94
C MET A 926 13.10 -3.36 48.00
N ARG A 927 13.87 -3.48 46.92
CA ARG A 927 13.82 -4.65 46.02
C ARG A 927 14.26 -5.94 46.73
N GLN A 928 15.29 -5.87 47.58
CA GLN A 928 15.68 -6.99 48.44
C GLN A 928 14.58 -7.36 49.44
N TYR A 929 13.91 -6.38 50.03
CA TYR A 929 12.80 -6.63 50.95
C TYR A 929 11.57 -7.25 50.25
N ILE A 930 11.22 -6.76 49.05
CA ILE A 930 10.14 -7.32 48.21
C ILE A 930 10.43 -8.77 47.80
N ALA A 931 11.70 -9.16 47.70
CA ALA A 931 12.07 -10.55 47.45
C ALA A 931 11.64 -11.51 48.59
N PHE A 932 11.48 -11.02 49.84
CA PHE A 932 10.96 -11.82 50.95
C PHE A 932 9.43 -11.90 51.01
N VAL A 933 8.73 -11.15 50.16
CA VAL A 933 7.26 -11.25 50.00
C VAL A 933 6.92 -12.53 49.21
N PRO A 934 5.85 -13.28 49.59
CA PRO A 934 5.41 -14.46 48.86
C PRO A 934 5.25 -14.19 47.35
N ALA A 935 5.72 -15.10 46.51
CA ALA A 935 5.87 -14.91 45.06
C ALA A 935 4.58 -14.38 44.36
N LYS A 936 3.41 -14.88 44.78
CA LYS A 936 2.10 -14.45 44.25
C LYS A 936 1.77 -12.95 44.43
N PHE A 937 2.49 -12.25 45.31
CA PHE A 937 2.24 -10.83 45.61
C PHE A 937 3.39 -9.89 45.22
N ARG A 938 4.52 -10.42 44.75
CA ARG A 938 5.70 -9.61 44.39
C ARG A 938 5.42 -8.61 43.28
N TYR A 939 4.73 -9.04 42.22
CA TYR A 939 4.35 -8.17 41.10
C TYR A 939 3.52 -6.96 41.54
N ILE A 940 2.63 -7.15 42.52
CA ILE A 940 1.78 -6.08 43.05
C ILE A 940 2.62 -5.11 43.89
N CYS A 941 3.52 -5.63 44.73
CA CYS A 941 4.41 -4.79 45.54
C CYS A 941 5.36 -3.98 44.64
N ASP A 942 5.88 -4.57 43.56
CA ASP A 942 6.80 -3.90 42.63
C ASP A 942 6.12 -2.71 41.93
N LYS A 943 4.86 -2.87 41.49
CA LYS A 943 4.07 -1.77 40.91
C LYS A 943 3.70 -0.67 41.91
N VAL A 944 3.50 -1.02 43.19
CA VAL A 944 3.13 -0.05 44.23
C VAL A 944 4.34 0.76 44.70
N PHE A 945 5.52 0.14 44.81
CA PHE A 945 6.71 0.80 45.33
C PHE A 945 7.59 1.44 44.24
N PHE A 946 7.50 0.99 42.99
CA PHE A 946 8.24 1.53 41.84
C PHE A 946 7.34 1.80 40.63
N PRO A 947 6.36 2.72 40.74
CA PRO A 947 5.52 3.08 39.60
C PRO A 947 6.38 3.74 38.49
N PRO A 948 6.10 3.47 37.20
CA PRO A 948 6.74 4.20 36.10
C PRO A 948 6.38 5.69 36.14
N PRO A 949 7.20 6.59 35.58
CA PRO A 949 6.90 8.03 35.58
C PRO A 949 5.61 8.31 34.79
N GLU A 950 4.60 8.87 35.44
CA GLU A 950 3.33 9.26 34.82
C GLU A 950 3.45 10.65 34.17
N VAL A 951 2.97 10.77 32.93
CA VAL A 951 2.79 12.02 32.18
C VAL A 951 1.41 12.57 32.52
N GLU A 952 1.31 13.85 32.88
CA GLU A 952 0.08 14.51 33.35
C GLU A 952 -1.04 14.52 32.28
N GLU A 953 -2.22 14.01 32.63
CA GLU A 953 -3.48 14.22 31.89
C GLU A 953 -4.42 15.12 32.72
N GLU A 954 -4.87 16.23 32.13
CA GLU A 954 -5.90 17.12 32.68
C GLU A 954 -7.31 16.51 32.59
N GLU A 955 -8.10 16.76 33.63
CA GLU A 955 -9.46 16.30 33.88
C GLU A 955 -10.47 16.62 32.74
N THR A 956 -11.22 15.63 32.25
CA THR A 956 -12.62 15.82 31.83
C THR A 956 -13.46 14.53 31.95
N GLN A 957 -14.39 14.57 32.91
CA GLN A 957 -15.77 14.04 32.90
C GLN A 957 -16.07 12.59 32.45
N ASP A 958 -16.34 11.76 33.46
CA ASP A 958 -17.26 10.61 33.57
C ASP A 958 -17.92 10.07 32.28
N ILE A 959 -17.39 8.93 31.80
CA ILE A 959 -18.13 7.87 31.09
C ILE A 959 -17.63 6.53 31.66
N PRO A 960 -18.51 5.53 31.94
CA PRO A 960 -18.18 4.39 32.79
C PRO A 960 -17.29 3.36 32.07
N THR A 961 -16.17 3.00 32.70
CA THR A 961 -15.36 1.83 32.35
C THR A 961 -15.97 0.58 32.98
N GLU A 962 -16.47 -0.34 32.15
CA GLU A 962 -16.79 -1.71 32.56
C GLU A 962 -15.50 -2.48 32.87
N ASP A 963 -15.37 -2.91 34.12
CA ASP A 963 -14.42 -3.93 34.57
C ASP A 963 -14.80 -5.29 33.97
N ILE A 964 -13.98 -5.80 33.05
CA ILE A 964 -14.05 -7.17 32.53
C ILE A 964 -13.51 -8.12 33.61
N SER A 965 -14.40 -8.62 34.47
CA SER A 965 -14.19 -9.86 35.22
C SER A 965 -14.90 -11.00 34.50
N ILE A 966 -14.19 -11.70 33.62
CA ILE A 966 -14.73 -12.85 32.87
C ILE A 966 -15.22 -13.90 33.86
N SER A 967 -16.52 -14.18 33.80
CA SER A 967 -17.17 -15.12 34.69
C SER A 967 -16.71 -16.56 34.40
N ARG A 968 -16.76 -17.45 35.40
CA ARG A 968 -16.57 -18.90 35.18
C ARG A 968 -17.56 -19.50 34.18
N GLU A 969 -18.65 -18.79 33.90
CA GLU A 969 -19.68 -19.16 32.94
C GLU A 969 -19.25 -18.83 31.51
N GLU A 970 -18.64 -17.66 31.28
CA GLU A 970 -17.99 -17.32 30.01
C GLU A 970 -16.83 -18.25 29.68
N ARG A 971 -16.01 -18.65 30.67
CA ARG A 971 -14.93 -19.61 30.42
C ARG A 971 -15.45 -21.01 30.05
N ARG A 972 -16.57 -21.45 30.63
CA ARG A 972 -17.24 -22.72 30.29
C ARG A 972 -18.05 -22.66 28.99
N GLU A 973 -18.53 -21.48 28.64
CA GLU A 973 -19.19 -21.24 27.37
C GLU A 973 -18.17 -21.13 26.25
N GLU A 974 -17.00 -20.56 26.52
CA GLU A 974 -15.86 -20.55 25.62
C GLU A 974 -15.29 -21.96 25.41
N GLU A 975 -15.13 -22.76 26.47
CA GLU A 975 -14.77 -24.19 26.36
C GLU A 975 -15.81 -24.97 25.53
N ARG A 976 -17.13 -24.74 25.73
CA ARG A 976 -18.18 -25.35 24.90
C ARG A 976 -18.13 -24.89 23.44
N ARG A 977 -17.90 -23.61 23.17
CA ARG A 977 -17.74 -23.05 21.82
C ARG A 977 -16.46 -23.55 21.14
N GLU A 978 -15.43 -23.89 21.91
CA GLU A 978 -14.20 -24.49 21.39
C GLU A 978 -14.38 -25.97 21.11
N GLU A 979 -15.16 -26.69 21.92
CA GLU A 979 -15.52 -28.08 21.67
C GLU A 979 -16.49 -28.23 20.49
N GLU A 980 -17.48 -27.34 20.35
CA GLU A 980 -18.34 -27.26 19.16
C GLU A 980 -17.53 -26.96 17.89
N ARG A 981 -16.55 -26.04 17.94
CA ARG A 981 -15.64 -25.78 16.81
C ARG A 981 -14.77 -26.99 16.45
N ARG A 982 -14.31 -27.75 17.44
CA ARG A 982 -13.56 -29.00 17.20
C ARG A 982 -14.45 -30.09 16.59
N GLU A 983 -15.70 -30.19 17.03
CA GLU A 983 -16.64 -31.17 16.51
C GLU A 983 -17.12 -30.81 15.09
N GLU A 984 -17.35 -29.52 14.82
CA GLU A 984 -17.63 -28.99 13.47
C GLU A 984 -16.45 -29.24 12.52
N GLY A 985 -15.21 -29.00 12.99
CA GLY A 985 -13.99 -29.35 12.24
C GLY A 985 -13.92 -30.83 11.86
N ARG A 986 -14.22 -31.75 12.79
CA ARG A 986 -14.28 -33.19 12.50
C ARG A 986 -15.41 -33.57 11.54
N ARG A 987 -16.57 -32.92 11.64
CA ARG A 987 -17.70 -33.16 10.71
C ARG A 987 -17.37 -32.68 9.31
N GLU A 988 -16.71 -31.54 9.18
CA GLU A 988 -16.28 -31.02 7.88
C GLU A 988 -15.14 -31.84 7.27
N GLU A 989 -14.22 -32.35 8.10
CA GLU A 989 -13.19 -33.29 7.67
C GLU A 989 -13.79 -34.61 7.15
N MET A 990 -14.76 -35.19 7.87
CA MET A 990 -15.52 -36.36 7.38
C MET A 990 -16.23 -36.06 6.06
N ARG A 991 -16.82 -34.87 5.90
CA ARG A 991 -17.52 -34.49 4.66
C ARG A 991 -16.55 -34.36 3.49
N ARG A 992 -15.36 -33.78 3.72
CA ARG A 992 -14.29 -33.69 2.71
C ARG A 992 -13.72 -35.04 2.33
N GLU A 993 -13.64 -35.98 3.28
CA GLU A 993 -13.19 -37.33 2.97
C GLU A 993 -14.26 -38.15 2.21
N GLU A 994 -15.54 -37.97 2.53
CA GLU A 994 -16.64 -38.58 1.77
C GLU A 994 -16.74 -38.01 0.36
N GLU A 995 -16.58 -36.69 0.18
CA GLU A 995 -16.48 -36.03 -1.12
C GLU A 995 -15.30 -36.59 -1.95
N ARG A 996 -14.13 -36.78 -1.33
CA ARG A 996 -12.94 -37.36 -1.99
C ARG A 996 -13.18 -38.80 -2.46
N ARG A 997 -13.84 -39.62 -1.65
CA ARG A 997 -14.20 -41.01 -2.02
C ARG A 997 -15.28 -41.09 -3.09
N GLU A 998 -16.14 -40.08 -3.20
CA GLU A 998 -17.11 -39.99 -4.29
C GLU A 998 -16.45 -39.54 -5.60
N GLU A 999 -15.47 -38.64 -5.52
CA GLU A 999 -14.67 -38.19 -6.66
C GLU A 999 -13.76 -39.30 -7.22
N GLU A 1000 -13.07 -40.05 -6.35
CA GLU A 1000 -12.29 -41.23 -6.76
C GLU A 1000 -13.15 -42.27 -7.50
N ARG A 1001 -14.39 -42.51 -7.03
CA ARG A 1001 -15.32 -43.41 -7.73
C ARG A 1001 -15.75 -42.88 -9.11
N ARG A 1002 -15.95 -41.56 -9.25
CA ARG A 1002 -16.28 -40.94 -10.54
C ARG A 1002 -15.10 -40.97 -11.51
N GLU A 1003 -13.87 -40.84 -11.02
CA GLU A 1003 -12.68 -40.99 -11.84
C GLU A 1003 -12.48 -42.44 -12.31
N GLU A 1004 -12.73 -43.42 -11.44
CA GLU A 1004 -12.63 -44.83 -11.79
C GLU A 1004 -13.66 -45.23 -12.84
N GLU A 1005 -14.91 -44.76 -12.73
CA GLU A 1005 -15.95 -44.93 -13.76
C GLU A 1005 -15.54 -44.30 -15.10
N LYS A 1006 -14.94 -43.09 -15.10
CA LYS A 1006 -14.43 -42.46 -16.33
C LYS A 1006 -13.30 -43.27 -16.97
N ARG A 1007 -12.38 -43.81 -16.17
CA ARG A 1007 -11.27 -44.65 -16.67
C ARG A 1007 -11.78 -45.95 -17.27
N GLU A 1008 -12.83 -46.56 -16.71
CA GLU A 1008 -13.47 -47.73 -17.32
C GLU A 1008 -14.16 -47.39 -18.65
N GLU A 1009 -14.83 -46.23 -18.73
CA GLU A 1009 -15.47 -45.76 -19.96
C GLU A 1009 -14.44 -45.45 -21.07
N GLU A 1010 -13.26 -44.91 -20.71
CA GLU A 1010 -12.15 -44.67 -21.64
C GLU A 1010 -11.49 -45.96 -22.12
N ARG A 1011 -11.25 -46.94 -21.22
CA ARG A 1011 -10.76 -48.28 -21.62
C ARG A 1011 -11.76 -49.02 -22.53
N GLY A 1012 -13.06 -48.75 -22.40
CA GLY A 1012 -14.08 -49.26 -23.32
C GLY A 1012 -13.96 -48.63 -24.72
N LYS A 1013 -13.67 -47.33 -24.79
CA LYS A 1013 -13.49 -46.59 -26.05
C LYS A 1013 -12.17 -46.94 -26.75
N GLU A 1014 -11.11 -47.25 -26.01
CA GLU A 1014 -9.84 -47.72 -26.58
C GLU A 1014 -9.95 -49.13 -27.17
N ARG A 1015 -10.63 -50.06 -26.49
CA ARG A 1015 -10.90 -51.40 -27.05
C ARG A 1015 -11.70 -51.34 -28.36
N GLY A 1016 -12.71 -50.47 -28.44
CA GLY A 1016 -13.45 -50.27 -29.68
C GLY A 1016 -12.62 -49.73 -30.85
N LYS A 1017 -11.54 -48.98 -30.56
CA LYS A 1017 -10.61 -48.46 -31.59
C LYS A 1017 -9.58 -49.49 -32.02
N GLU A 1018 -9.16 -50.37 -31.12
CA GLU A 1018 -8.30 -51.52 -31.46
C GLU A 1018 -9.04 -52.48 -32.39
N ASP A 1019 -10.31 -52.79 -32.11
CA ASP A 1019 -11.14 -53.64 -32.97
C ASP A 1019 -11.35 -53.04 -34.38
N GLU A 1020 -11.58 -51.72 -34.48
CA GLU A 1020 -11.69 -51.01 -35.77
C GLU A 1020 -10.37 -51.00 -36.57
N MET A 1021 -9.23 -50.97 -35.87
CA MET A 1021 -7.90 -50.96 -36.47
C MET A 1021 -7.49 -52.35 -36.96
N ASP A 1022 -7.86 -53.41 -36.22
CA ASP A 1022 -7.66 -54.79 -36.64
C ASP A 1022 -8.52 -55.13 -37.88
N GLU A 1023 -9.75 -54.63 -37.96
CA GLU A 1023 -10.61 -54.76 -39.15
C GLU A 1023 -10.05 -53.97 -40.36
N PHE A 1024 -9.43 -52.81 -40.10
CA PHE A 1024 -8.76 -52.02 -41.14
C PHE A 1024 -7.48 -52.70 -41.66
N GLU A 1025 -6.67 -53.29 -40.79
CA GLU A 1025 -5.47 -54.06 -41.18
C GLU A 1025 -5.82 -55.34 -41.94
N ALA A 1026 -6.90 -56.04 -41.55
CA ALA A 1026 -7.40 -57.21 -42.27
C ALA A 1026 -7.80 -56.86 -43.72
N ASN A 1027 -8.50 -55.73 -43.91
CA ASN A 1027 -8.88 -55.22 -45.22
C ASN A 1027 -7.67 -54.77 -46.06
N LEU A 1028 -6.64 -54.18 -45.45
CA LEU A 1028 -5.38 -53.82 -46.11
C LEU A 1028 -4.59 -55.05 -46.59
N ARG A 1029 -4.62 -56.15 -45.83
CA ARG A 1029 -4.00 -57.43 -46.23
C ARG A 1029 -4.70 -58.04 -47.44
N GLU A 1030 -6.03 -57.98 -47.53
CA GLU A 1030 -6.76 -58.43 -48.73
C GLU A 1030 -6.45 -57.55 -49.95
N HIS A 1031 -6.32 -56.23 -49.76
CA HIS A 1031 -6.08 -55.28 -50.86
C HIS A 1031 -4.66 -55.37 -51.44
N ARG A 1032 -3.67 -55.84 -50.65
CA ARG A 1032 -2.29 -56.09 -51.11
C ARG A 1032 -2.15 -57.35 -51.98
N ASN A 1033 -3.06 -58.31 -51.85
CA ASN A 1033 -3.01 -59.59 -52.56
C ASN A 1033 -3.66 -59.57 -53.96
N ARG A 1034 -4.25 -58.44 -54.40
CA ARG A 1034 -4.86 -58.31 -55.73
C ARG A 1034 -4.27 -57.12 -56.49
N GLY A 1035 -3.25 -57.40 -57.31
CA GLY A 1035 -2.64 -56.40 -58.18
C GLY A 1035 -3.49 -56.05 -59.40
N ASN A 1036 -4.21 -54.93 -59.37
CA ASN A 1036 -4.37 -53.99 -60.51
C ASN A 1036 -5.17 -52.72 -60.10
N PRO A 1037 -4.95 -51.54 -60.71
CA PRO A 1037 -5.50 -50.27 -60.24
C PRO A 1037 -6.75 -49.84 -61.03
N LYS A 1038 -7.88 -49.62 -60.34
CA LYS A 1038 -9.00 -48.77 -60.82
C LYS A 1038 -9.73 -48.09 -59.65
N PRO A 1039 -10.38 -46.92 -59.89
CA PRO A 1039 -10.61 -45.89 -58.87
C PRO A 1039 -11.81 -46.15 -57.96
N PHE A 1040 -11.67 -45.69 -56.72
CA PHE A 1040 -12.63 -45.80 -55.61
C PHE A 1040 -13.88 -44.95 -55.86
N GLN A 1041 -15.06 -45.57 -55.88
CA GLN A 1041 -16.36 -44.92 -55.63
C GLN A 1041 -16.92 -45.48 -54.31
N PRO A 1042 -17.51 -44.64 -53.43
CA PRO A 1042 -18.08 -45.12 -52.18
C PRO A 1042 -19.44 -45.79 -52.43
N PRO A 1043 -19.66 -47.03 -51.94
CA PRO A 1043 -20.96 -47.69 -52.05
C PRO A 1043 -21.95 -47.23 -50.98
N ARG A 1044 -23.22 -47.23 -51.40
CA ARG A 1044 -24.41 -46.90 -50.64
C ARG A 1044 -24.71 -47.94 -49.56
N ARG A 1045 -25.16 -47.41 -48.42
CA ARG A 1045 -25.86 -48.07 -47.29
C ARG A 1045 -27.12 -48.82 -47.77
N ILE A 1046 -27.41 -49.99 -47.21
CA ILE A 1046 -28.73 -50.47 -46.69
C ILE A 1046 -28.71 -52.01 -46.55
N LEU A 1047 -29.21 -52.49 -45.39
CA LEU A 1047 -29.46 -53.88 -44.93
C LEU A 1047 -28.51 -54.44 -43.86
N ARG A 1048 -28.47 -53.75 -42.71
CA ARG A 1048 -28.36 -54.32 -41.34
C ARG A 1048 -28.70 -53.19 -40.37
N VAL A 1049 -29.99 -52.90 -40.23
CA VAL A 1049 -30.51 -51.79 -39.41
C VAL A 1049 -31.66 -52.25 -38.50
N GLU A 1050 -32.02 -53.53 -38.51
CA GLU A 1050 -33.15 -54.01 -37.68
C GLU A 1050 -32.67 -54.66 -36.37
N GLU A 1051 -31.53 -55.36 -36.35
CA GLU A 1051 -31.00 -55.94 -35.10
C GLU A 1051 -30.33 -54.89 -34.18
N SER A 1052 -29.63 -53.89 -34.74
CA SER A 1052 -28.97 -52.85 -33.94
C SER A 1052 -29.93 -51.83 -33.32
N LYS A 1053 -31.15 -51.73 -33.83
CA LYS A 1053 -32.17 -50.80 -33.31
C LYS A 1053 -32.91 -51.34 -32.10
N GLU A 1054 -33.03 -52.67 -31.95
CA GLU A 1054 -33.60 -53.25 -30.73
C GLU A 1054 -32.63 -53.16 -29.55
N GLU A 1055 -31.34 -53.44 -29.77
CA GLU A 1055 -30.31 -53.29 -28.73
C GLU A 1055 -30.10 -51.83 -28.30
N GLU A 1056 -30.10 -50.87 -29.25
CA GLU A 1056 -30.06 -49.44 -28.90
C GLU A 1056 -31.33 -48.97 -28.17
N LYS A 1057 -32.48 -49.57 -28.46
CA LYS A 1057 -33.75 -49.20 -27.82
C LYS A 1057 -33.85 -49.77 -26.41
N GLU A 1058 -33.44 -51.02 -26.19
CA GLU A 1058 -33.35 -51.60 -24.84
C GLU A 1058 -32.30 -50.87 -23.99
N GLY A 1059 -31.13 -50.57 -24.56
CA GLY A 1059 -30.10 -49.78 -23.89
C GLY A 1059 -30.56 -48.38 -23.52
N ARG A 1060 -31.39 -47.74 -24.37
CA ARG A 1060 -31.97 -46.42 -24.10
C ARG A 1060 -33.08 -46.49 -23.04
N GLU A 1061 -33.95 -47.49 -23.08
CA GLU A 1061 -35.02 -47.67 -22.09
C GLU A 1061 -34.46 -47.99 -20.70
N GLU A 1062 -33.42 -48.82 -20.60
CA GLU A 1062 -32.70 -49.11 -19.35
C GLU A 1062 -32.01 -47.85 -18.79
N ARG A 1063 -31.41 -47.02 -19.66
CA ARG A 1063 -30.76 -45.76 -19.27
C ARG A 1063 -31.78 -44.73 -18.77
N GLU A 1064 -32.92 -44.61 -19.44
CA GLU A 1064 -34.02 -43.75 -19.00
C GLU A 1064 -34.66 -44.24 -17.69
N ARG A 1065 -34.75 -45.55 -17.47
CA ARG A 1065 -35.24 -46.13 -16.21
C ARG A 1065 -34.32 -45.79 -15.04
N ARG A 1066 -33.00 -45.98 -15.21
CA ARG A 1066 -31.99 -45.64 -14.17
C ARG A 1066 -31.96 -44.14 -13.88
N GLU A 1067 -32.14 -43.30 -14.88
CA GLU A 1067 -32.18 -41.85 -14.70
C GLU A 1067 -33.44 -41.40 -13.95
N ARG A 1068 -34.60 -42.04 -14.19
CA ARG A 1068 -35.82 -41.79 -13.41
C ARG A 1068 -35.67 -42.24 -11.97
N GLU A 1069 -35.11 -43.41 -11.72
CA GLU A 1069 -34.83 -43.90 -10.37
C GLU A 1069 -33.89 -42.96 -9.63
N ARG A 1070 -32.78 -42.54 -10.23
CA ARG A 1070 -31.85 -41.56 -9.65
C ARG A 1070 -32.53 -40.23 -9.31
N LYS A 1071 -33.32 -39.67 -10.23
CA LYS A 1071 -34.06 -38.41 -10.01
C LYS A 1071 -35.09 -38.54 -8.89
N GLU A 1072 -35.69 -39.72 -8.72
CA GLU A 1072 -36.64 -39.96 -7.63
C GLU A 1072 -35.92 -40.08 -6.28
N THR A 1073 -34.73 -40.70 -6.23
CA THR A 1073 -33.90 -40.77 -5.02
C THR A 1073 -33.41 -39.39 -4.61
N GLU A 1074 -32.88 -38.59 -5.54
CA GLU A 1074 -32.45 -37.21 -5.31
C GLU A 1074 -33.62 -36.32 -4.84
N LYS A 1075 -34.83 -36.53 -5.38
CA LYS A 1075 -36.04 -35.81 -4.94
C LYS A 1075 -36.43 -36.18 -3.52
N LYS A 1076 -36.35 -37.47 -3.15
CA LYS A 1076 -36.63 -37.96 -1.78
C LYS A 1076 -35.60 -37.41 -0.77
N GLU A 1077 -34.34 -37.29 -1.13
CA GLU A 1077 -33.31 -36.71 -0.27
C GLU A 1077 -33.49 -35.19 -0.10
N ARG A 1078 -33.73 -34.45 -1.18
CA ARG A 1078 -34.04 -33.02 -1.11
C ARG A 1078 -35.28 -32.75 -0.27
N GLU A 1079 -36.30 -33.60 -0.34
CA GLU A 1079 -37.49 -33.46 0.50
C GLU A 1079 -37.23 -33.79 1.98
N LYS A 1080 -36.37 -34.78 2.28
CA LYS A 1080 -35.92 -35.07 3.65
C LYS A 1080 -35.12 -33.90 4.22
N GLU A 1081 -34.22 -33.31 3.45
CA GLU A 1081 -33.41 -32.18 3.89
C GLU A 1081 -34.27 -30.92 4.08
N ARG A 1082 -35.23 -30.67 3.19
CA ARG A 1082 -36.19 -29.56 3.35
C ARG A 1082 -37.01 -29.70 4.62
N LYS A 1083 -37.53 -30.91 4.92
CA LYS A 1083 -38.26 -31.20 6.16
C LYS A 1083 -37.38 -31.06 7.42
N ARG A 1084 -36.07 -31.31 7.31
CA ARG A 1084 -35.12 -31.10 8.41
C ARG A 1084 -34.89 -29.61 8.67
N LYS A 1085 -34.65 -28.82 7.61
CA LYS A 1085 -34.50 -27.35 7.70
C LYS A 1085 -35.78 -26.68 8.22
N GLU A 1086 -36.95 -27.08 7.74
CA GLU A 1086 -38.24 -26.59 8.24
C GLU A 1086 -38.46 -26.92 9.74
N ARG A 1087 -37.96 -28.06 10.23
CA ARG A 1087 -38.01 -28.41 11.66
C ARG A 1087 -37.03 -27.57 12.50
N GLU A 1088 -35.84 -27.30 11.99
CA GLU A 1088 -34.84 -26.47 12.67
C GLU A 1088 -35.28 -24.99 12.72
N GLU A 1089 -35.83 -24.46 11.63
CA GLU A 1089 -36.42 -23.12 11.61
C GLU A 1089 -37.62 -23.00 12.54
N ARG A 1090 -38.52 -23.99 12.58
CA ARG A 1090 -39.63 -23.99 13.55
C ARG A 1090 -39.14 -23.98 15.00
N LYS A 1091 -38.08 -24.73 15.32
CA LYS A 1091 -37.47 -24.71 16.65
C LYS A 1091 -36.84 -23.36 16.98
N GLN A 1092 -36.17 -22.73 16.01
CA GLN A 1092 -35.57 -21.39 16.20
C GLN A 1092 -36.63 -20.31 16.37
N ILE A 1093 -37.71 -20.37 15.59
CA ILE A 1093 -38.85 -19.47 15.75
C ILE A 1093 -39.49 -19.70 17.12
N GLU A 1094 -39.74 -20.93 17.55
CA GLU A 1094 -40.30 -21.23 18.87
C GLU A 1094 -39.41 -20.73 20.04
N ILE A 1095 -38.08 -20.78 19.89
CA ILE A 1095 -37.13 -20.22 20.87
C ILE A 1095 -37.18 -18.69 20.88
N MET A 1096 -37.27 -18.05 19.70
CA MET A 1096 -37.38 -16.59 19.59
C MET A 1096 -38.73 -16.07 20.10
N THR A 1097 -39.85 -16.70 19.74
CA THR A 1097 -41.18 -16.30 20.21
C THR A 1097 -41.29 -16.44 21.73
N ARG A 1098 -40.70 -17.48 22.31
CA ARG A 1098 -40.67 -17.67 23.78
C ARG A 1098 -39.78 -16.64 24.48
N SER A 1099 -38.71 -16.18 23.83
CA SER A 1099 -37.83 -15.11 24.32
C SER A 1099 -38.50 -13.73 24.23
N GLU A 1100 -39.30 -13.49 23.17
CA GLU A 1100 -40.08 -12.25 23.00
C GLU A 1100 -41.30 -12.20 23.93
N GLU A 1101 -41.99 -13.32 24.17
CA GLU A 1101 -43.07 -13.42 25.17
C GLU A 1101 -42.53 -13.17 26.60
N LEU A 1102 -41.31 -13.62 26.90
CA LEU A 1102 -40.60 -13.35 28.17
C LEU A 1102 -40.13 -11.89 28.30
N LYS A 1103 -39.98 -11.16 27.19
CA LYS A 1103 -39.67 -9.72 27.18
C LYS A 1103 -40.94 -8.87 27.26
N ALA A 1104 -42.00 -9.23 26.53
CA ALA A 1104 -43.29 -8.53 26.56
C ALA A 1104 -44.01 -8.64 27.91
N SER A 1105 -43.83 -9.75 28.62
CA SER A 1105 -44.34 -9.93 29.99
C SER A 1105 -43.54 -9.16 31.06
N ARG A 1106 -42.40 -8.55 30.71
CA ARG A 1106 -41.61 -7.66 31.60
C ARG A 1106 -41.94 -6.17 31.46
N GLU A 1107 -42.75 -5.75 30.48
CA GLU A 1107 -43.03 -4.33 30.22
C GLU A 1107 -44.47 -3.88 30.52
N THR A 1108 -45.30 -4.67 31.21
CA THR A 1108 -46.62 -4.20 31.68
C THR A 1108 -46.83 -4.42 33.18
N SER A 1109 -46.51 -3.39 33.98
CA SER A 1109 -47.29 -3.05 35.19
C SER A 1109 -46.74 -1.81 35.93
N THR A 1110 -47.35 -0.64 35.70
CA THR A 1110 -47.54 0.38 36.74
C THR A 1110 -48.85 1.14 36.48
N PRO A 1111 -49.74 1.22 37.48
CA PRO A 1111 -50.82 2.21 37.53
C PRO A 1111 -50.67 3.10 38.80
N PRO A 1112 -51.63 3.98 39.13
CA PRO A 1112 -51.82 5.36 38.64
C PRO A 1112 -51.69 6.42 39.78
N LYS A 1113 -51.72 7.73 39.47
CA LYS A 1113 -52.29 8.85 40.29
C LYS A 1113 -51.96 10.26 39.71
N THR A 1114 -52.95 11.05 39.24
CA THR A 1114 -53.65 12.20 39.91
C THR A 1114 -52.73 13.41 40.22
N GLU A 1115 -53.01 14.68 39.94
CA GLU A 1115 -54.14 15.43 39.36
C GLU A 1115 -53.77 16.94 39.29
N LYS A 1116 -54.59 17.73 38.57
CA LYS A 1116 -54.74 19.21 38.51
C LYS A 1116 -53.82 19.95 37.54
N LYS A 1117 -54.24 20.97 36.78
CA LYS A 1117 -55.50 21.64 36.36
C LYS A 1117 -54.99 22.73 35.35
N GLU A 1118 -55.60 23.18 34.25
CA GLU A 1118 -56.95 23.69 34.04
C GLU A 1118 -57.12 24.06 32.54
N THR A 1119 -58.34 23.82 32.00
CA THR A 1119 -59.12 24.62 31.03
C THR A 1119 -58.62 24.87 29.60
N ASN A 1120 -59.27 24.25 28.59
CA ASN A 1120 -60.48 24.73 27.88
C ASN A 1120 -60.53 24.07 26.46
N VAL A 1121 -61.47 23.14 26.19
CA VAL A 1121 -62.85 23.35 25.70
C VAL A 1121 -62.93 23.50 24.16
N MET A 1122 -63.25 22.40 23.47
CA MET A 1122 -64.38 22.20 22.54
C MET A 1122 -64.09 21.26 21.36
N GLU A 1123 -65.02 20.32 21.26
CA GLU A 1123 -65.23 19.24 20.32
C GLU A 1123 -66.04 19.71 19.09
N TYR A 1124 -66.02 18.90 18.02
CA TYR A 1124 -67.05 18.66 16.96
C TYR A 1124 -66.56 18.72 15.50
N ASP A 1125 -66.34 17.52 14.95
CA ASP A 1125 -67.05 16.89 13.83
C ASP A 1125 -67.77 17.69 12.70
N LEU A 1126 -67.60 17.12 11.49
CA LEU A 1126 -68.56 16.95 10.37
C LEU A 1126 -68.81 18.06 9.30
N ILE A 1127 -68.31 17.76 8.10
CA ILE A 1127 -69.05 17.47 6.84
C ILE A 1127 -70.02 18.52 6.21
N THR A 1128 -69.79 18.73 4.90
CA THR A 1128 -70.67 19.17 3.76
C THR A 1128 -71.00 20.64 3.51
N GLY A 1129 -70.85 21.06 2.24
CA GLY A 1129 -71.54 22.22 1.67
C GLY A 1129 -70.99 22.70 0.31
N ARG A 1130 -71.74 22.50 -0.77
CA ARG A 1130 -71.39 22.69 -2.19
C ARG A 1130 -71.66 24.12 -2.72
N ALA A 1131 -71.00 24.41 -3.86
CA ALA A 1131 -71.40 25.29 -5.00
C ALA A 1131 -71.21 26.82 -4.79
N HIS A 1132 -70.82 27.66 -5.77
CA HIS A 1132 -71.04 27.67 -7.23
C HIS A 1132 -70.05 28.59 -8.01
N LYS A 1133 -69.85 28.26 -9.30
CA LYS A 1133 -69.70 29.13 -10.51
C LYS A 1133 -68.50 30.08 -10.70
N ALA A 1134 -67.68 29.68 -11.69
CA ALA A 1134 -67.33 30.38 -12.94
C ALA A 1134 -67.05 31.90 -12.95
N THR A 1135 -65.88 32.29 -13.48
CA THR A 1135 -65.73 33.04 -14.76
C THR A 1135 -64.27 33.24 -15.15
N LYS A 1136 -64.05 33.47 -16.45
CA LYS A 1136 -62.79 33.49 -17.21
C LYS A 1136 -62.19 34.90 -17.33
N LYS A 1137 -60.84 34.95 -17.46
CA LYS A 1137 -60.01 35.79 -18.40
C LYS A 1137 -60.01 37.33 -18.20
N PRO A 1138 -59.02 38.11 -18.74
CA PRO A 1138 -58.26 37.86 -19.98
C PRO A 1138 -56.73 38.13 -20.01
N LYS A 1139 -56.16 37.82 -21.18
CA LYS A 1139 -54.82 38.13 -21.71
C LYS A 1139 -54.77 39.56 -22.28
N LEU A 1140 -53.56 40.14 -22.42
CA LEU A 1140 -52.89 40.55 -23.69
C LEU A 1140 -52.01 41.81 -23.57
N SER A 1141 -50.76 41.67 -24.06
CA SER A 1141 -49.93 42.57 -24.90
C SER A 1141 -49.77 44.07 -24.59
N GLY A 1142 -48.52 44.55 -24.73
CA GLY A 1142 -48.22 45.95 -25.05
C GLY A 1142 -46.73 46.25 -25.06
N SER A 1143 -46.23 46.71 -26.20
CA SER A 1143 -44.83 46.96 -26.61
C SER A 1143 -44.37 48.43 -26.42
N LEU A 1144 -43.11 48.68 -26.79
CA LEU A 1144 -42.39 49.97 -26.99
C LEU A 1144 -41.87 50.62 -25.69
N GLY A 1145 -40.64 51.14 -25.57
CA GLY A 1145 -39.56 51.46 -26.51
C GLY A 1145 -38.83 52.70 -25.96
N SER A 1146 -37.50 52.77 -26.03
CA SER A 1146 -36.74 54.00 -26.35
C SER A 1146 -35.23 53.81 -26.15
N SER A 1147 -34.52 54.37 -27.12
CA SER A 1147 -33.07 54.48 -27.25
C SER A 1147 -32.57 55.76 -26.59
N THR A 1148 -31.28 55.83 -26.25
CA THR A 1148 -30.49 57.08 -26.31
C THR A 1148 -29.00 56.76 -26.36
N GLU A 1149 -28.33 57.29 -27.39
CA GLU A 1149 -26.88 57.39 -27.55
C GLU A 1149 -26.33 58.64 -26.85
N ILE A 1150 -25.02 58.70 -26.57
CA ILE A 1150 -24.07 59.83 -26.81
C ILE A 1150 -22.65 59.40 -26.35
N SER A 1151 -21.61 59.80 -27.11
CA SER A 1151 -20.16 59.56 -26.87
C SER A 1151 -19.38 60.90 -26.54
N PRO A 1152 -18.02 61.00 -26.60
CA PRO A 1152 -17.03 61.14 -25.50
C PRO A 1152 -16.26 62.51 -25.46
N PRO A 1153 -15.21 62.73 -24.61
CA PRO A 1153 -13.80 62.68 -25.09
C PRO A 1153 -12.66 62.32 -24.05
N ARG A 1154 -11.41 62.23 -24.58
CA ARG A 1154 -10.05 61.80 -24.09
C ARG A 1154 -9.29 62.79 -23.12
N PRO A 1155 -7.94 62.73 -22.93
CA PRO A 1155 -7.00 61.71 -22.36
C PRO A 1155 -5.99 62.29 -21.31
N LEU A 1156 -5.25 61.45 -20.56
CA LEU A 1156 -3.94 61.83 -19.97
C LEU A 1156 -2.95 60.65 -19.91
N LYS A 1157 -1.67 60.95 -20.19
CA LYS A 1157 -0.50 60.05 -20.27
C LYS A 1157 0.24 59.97 -18.91
N GLY A 1158 0.88 58.82 -18.64
CA GLY A 1158 1.93 58.67 -17.63
C GLY A 1158 2.47 57.24 -17.59
N SER A 1159 3.75 57.09 -17.90
CA SER A 1159 4.56 55.87 -18.10
C SER A 1159 4.88 55.07 -16.84
N THR A 1160 5.01 53.72 -16.92
CA THR A 1160 6.25 52.93 -16.65
C THR A 1160 6.01 51.40 -16.64
N VAL A 1161 6.97 50.67 -17.23
CA VAL A 1161 7.35 49.23 -17.08
C VAL A 1161 6.36 48.19 -17.61
N VAL A 1162 6.79 47.46 -18.65
CA VAL A 1162 6.11 46.29 -19.23
C VAL A 1162 6.76 45.04 -18.66
N GLU A 1163 6.02 44.30 -17.83
CA GLU A 1163 6.21 42.87 -17.61
C GLU A 1163 5.50 42.13 -18.75
N GLU A 1164 6.18 41.17 -19.38
CA GLU A 1164 5.61 40.30 -20.42
C GLU A 1164 4.72 39.22 -19.79
N GLU A 1165 3.40 39.43 -19.82
CA GLU A 1165 2.41 38.38 -19.56
C GLU A 1165 2.34 37.40 -20.75
N LYS A 1166 2.51 36.10 -20.46
CA LYS A 1166 2.31 35.00 -21.41
C LYS A 1166 0.81 34.79 -21.66
N GLU A 1167 0.39 34.99 -22.91
CA GLU A 1167 -0.99 34.85 -23.38
C GLU A 1167 -1.58 33.43 -23.20
N GLU A 1168 -2.76 33.38 -22.60
CA GLU A 1168 -3.71 32.25 -22.63
C GLU A 1168 -4.20 31.98 -24.06
N ILE A 1169 -4.19 30.72 -24.49
CA ILE A 1169 -4.80 30.30 -25.75
C ILE A 1169 -6.33 30.26 -25.56
N VAL A 1170 -7.03 31.31 -26.00
CA VAL A 1170 -8.49 31.37 -26.04
C VAL A 1170 -9.03 30.40 -27.10
N ASN A 1171 -9.79 29.42 -26.63
CA ASN A 1171 -10.36 28.32 -27.41
C ASN A 1171 -11.60 28.79 -28.19
N THR A 1172 -11.46 29.20 -29.46
CA THR A 1172 -12.61 29.49 -30.33
C THR A 1172 -13.21 28.20 -30.89
N SER A 1173 -14.30 27.74 -30.27
CA SER A 1173 -15.38 26.87 -30.79
C SER A 1173 -15.01 25.77 -31.81
N ARG A 1174 -15.00 24.51 -31.31
CA ARG A 1174 -15.08 23.23 -32.04
C ARG A 1174 -15.47 23.35 -33.53
N GLY A 1175 -14.48 23.30 -34.42
CA GLY A 1175 -14.66 22.97 -35.84
C GLY A 1175 -15.39 23.99 -36.73
N LYS A 1176 -15.58 25.24 -36.28
CA LYS A 1176 -16.23 26.31 -37.08
C LYS A 1176 -15.25 27.42 -37.44
N CYS A 1177 -15.39 27.99 -38.64
CA CYS A 1177 -14.58 29.11 -39.11
C CYS A 1177 -14.87 30.37 -38.29
N ALA A 1178 -13.86 31.04 -37.74
CA ALA A 1178 -14.06 32.24 -36.91
C ALA A 1178 -14.63 33.47 -37.66
N VAL A 1179 -14.71 33.42 -39.00
CA VAL A 1179 -15.18 34.55 -39.84
C VAL A 1179 -16.59 34.28 -40.37
N CYS A 1180 -16.80 33.14 -41.04
CA CYS A 1180 -18.11 32.81 -41.62
C CYS A 1180 -18.97 31.93 -40.71
N MET A 1181 -18.43 31.46 -39.57
CA MET A 1181 -19.12 30.61 -38.58
C MET A 1181 -19.61 29.25 -39.11
N GLU A 1182 -19.17 28.84 -40.31
CA GLU A 1182 -19.47 27.56 -40.94
C GLU A 1182 -18.35 26.53 -40.68
N GLY A 1183 -18.70 25.24 -40.55
CA GLY A 1183 -17.74 24.14 -40.50
C GLY A 1183 -17.52 23.56 -41.90
N LYS A 1184 -16.48 24.03 -42.61
CA LYS A 1184 -16.13 23.56 -43.95
C LYS A 1184 -15.02 22.51 -43.91
N GLU A 1185 -14.90 21.69 -44.95
CA GLU A 1185 -13.93 20.58 -45.05
C GLU A 1185 -12.46 21.04 -45.13
N SER A 1186 -12.17 22.27 -45.58
CA SER A 1186 -10.80 22.84 -45.59
C SER A 1186 -10.62 23.96 -44.55
N MET A 1187 -10.25 23.58 -43.33
CA MET A 1187 -9.97 24.49 -42.22
C MET A 1187 -8.46 24.70 -42.07
N LEU A 1188 -8.04 25.96 -41.93
CA LEU A 1188 -6.64 26.34 -41.77
C LEU A 1188 -6.43 27.09 -40.44
N VAL A 1189 -5.34 26.76 -39.75
CA VAL A 1189 -4.93 27.38 -38.48
C VAL A 1189 -3.68 28.25 -38.69
N ALA A 1190 -3.69 29.45 -38.12
CA ALA A 1190 -2.53 30.34 -38.07
C ALA A 1190 -1.66 30.05 -36.83
N LYS A 1191 -0.41 30.55 -36.80
CA LYS A 1191 0.48 30.39 -35.64
C LYS A 1191 -0.08 30.93 -34.32
N CYS A 1192 -0.97 31.93 -34.38
CA CYS A 1192 -1.68 32.46 -33.20
C CYS A 1192 -2.81 31.55 -32.69
N GLY A 1193 -2.98 30.33 -33.24
CA GLY A 1193 -3.97 29.35 -32.78
C GLY A 1193 -5.38 29.52 -33.35
N HIS A 1194 -5.70 30.64 -34.01
CA HIS A 1194 -7.02 30.88 -34.57
C HIS A 1194 -7.25 30.14 -35.90
N VAL A 1195 -8.47 29.61 -36.06
CA VAL A 1195 -8.88 28.75 -37.18
C VAL A 1195 -9.91 29.47 -38.06
N CYS A 1196 -9.72 29.45 -39.39
CA CYS A 1196 -10.71 29.88 -40.38
C CYS A 1196 -10.72 28.92 -41.58
N CYS A 1197 -11.82 28.89 -42.33
CA CYS A 1197 -11.86 28.14 -43.59
C CYS A 1197 -10.97 28.80 -44.64
N GLU A 1198 -10.44 28.00 -45.56
CA GLU A 1198 -9.51 28.46 -46.59
C GLU A 1198 -10.01 29.69 -47.38
N PRO A 1199 -11.27 29.76 -47.87
CA PRO A 1199 -11.76 30.95 -48.60
C PRO A 1199 -11.77 32.24 -47.76
N CYS A 1200 -12.01 32.13 -46.44
CA CYS A 1200 -11.96 33.28 -45.55
C CYS A 1200 -10.52 33.78 -45.38
N TRP A 1201 -9.55 32.87 -45.26
CA TRP A 1201 -8.14 33.23 -45.25
C TRP A 1201 -7.67 33.84 -46.57
N GLU A 1202 -8.13 33.34 -47.71
CA GLU A 1202 -7.80 33.92 -49.01
C GLU A 1202 -8.32 35.35 -49.15
N THR A 1203 -9.58 35.58 -48.79
CA THR A 1203 -10.21 36.91 -48.86
C THR A 1203 -9.54 37.89 -47.89
N LEU A 1204 -9.20 37.43 -46.68
CA LEU A 1204 -8.53 38.26 -45.68
C LEU A 1204 -7.12 38.60 -46.11
N LEU A 1205 -6.30 37.61 -46.47
CA LEU A 1205 -4.91 37.84 -46.87
C LEU A 1205 -4.76 38.58 -48.21
N ALA A 1206 -5.80 38.58 -49.06
CA ALA A 1206 -5.84 39.43 -50.25
C ALA A 1206 -6.00 40.92 -49.91
N ASN A 1207 -6.64 41.25 -48.78
CA ASN A 1207 -6.95 42.64 -48.39
C ASN A 1207 -6.08 43.16 -47.21
N ARG A 1208 -5.75 42.30 -46.24
CA ARG A 1208 -4.98 42.60 -45.03
C ARG A 1208 -4.22 41.34 -44.56
N LEU A 1209 -2.92 41.46 -44.36
CA LEU A 1209 -2.05 40.35 -43.89
C LEU A 1209 -2.19 40.08 -42.38
N GLU A 1210 -3.40 40.06 -41.83
CA GLU A 1210 -3.67 39.97 -40.39
C GLU A 1210 -4.67 38.86 -40.07
N CYS A 1211 -4.55 38.28 -38.86
CA CYS A 1211 -5.51 37.32 -38.32
C CYS A 1211 -6.86 38.01 -38.02
N PRO A 1212 -8.01 37.45 -38.41
CA PRO A 1212 -9.31 38.09 -38.19
C PRO A 1212 -9.72 38.18 -36.72
N VAL A 1213 -9.16 37.33 -35.86
CA VAL A 1213 -9.53 37.28 -34.43
C VAL A 1213 -8.60 38.15 -33.58
N CYS A 1214 -7.28 37.95 -33.67
CA CYS A 1214 -6.31 38.68 -32.85
C CYS A 1214 -5.54 39.79 -33.58
N ARG A 1215 -5.78 40.00 -34.89
CA ARG A 1215 -5.10 41.00 -35.74
C ARG A 1215 -3.58 40.87 -35.87
N ASN A 1216 -2.97 39.83 -35.31
CA ASN A 1216 -1.55 39.53 -35.53
C ASN A 1216 -1.26 39.30 -37.01
N MET A 1217 -0.09 39.74 -37.47
CA MET A 1217 0.30 39.63 -38.88
C MET A 1217 0.48 38.15 -39.28
N VAL A 1218 -0.24 37.70 -40.30
CA VAL A 1218 -0.23 36.32 -40.81
C VAL A 1218 0.07 36.34 -42.29
N ARG A 1219 1.03 35.53 -42.74
CA ARG A 1219 1.32 35.30 -44.16
C ARG A 1219 0.76 33.95 -44.61
N ARG A 1220 0.33 33.85 -45.87
CA ARG A 1220 -0.26 32.63 -46.45
C ARG A 1220 0.57 31.36 -46.19
N LYS A 1221 1.89 31.46 -46.30
CA LYS A 1221 2.84 30.35 -46.03
C LYS A 1221 2.89 29.86 -44.57
N GLN A 1222 2.27 30.59 -43.63
CA GLN A 1222 2.24 30.25 -42.20
C GLN A 1222 0.93 29.59 -41.78
N LEU A 1223 -0.05 29.50 -42.68
CA LEU A 1223 -1.29 28.76 -42.46
C LEU A 1223 -1.04 27.27 -42.65
N ARG A 1224 -1.60 26.44 -41.76
CA ARG A 1224 -1.50 24.98 -41.82
C ARG A 1224 -2.90 24.35 -41.85
N PRO A 1225 -3.12 23.23 -42.55
CA PRO A 1225 -4.35 22.47 -42.45
C PRO A 1225 -4.61 22.05 -41.00
N LEU A 1226 -5.84 22.27 -40.54
CA LEU A 1226 -6.32 21.75 -39.27
C LEU A 1226 -6.76 20.30 -39.49
N TYR A 1227 -5.88 19.35 -39.24
CA TYR A 1227 -6.22 17.93 -39.19
C TYR A 1227 -7.04 17.68 -37.92
N LEU A 1228 -8.32 17.31 -38.09
CA LEU A 1228 -9.25 16.96 -37.00
C LEU A 1228 -8.88 15.65 -36.32
#